data_AF-A0A7J6N403-F1
#
_entry.id   AF-A0A7J6N403-F1
#
_cell.length_a   1.000
_cell.length_b   1.000
_cell.length_c   1.000
_cell.angle_alpha   90.00
_cell.angle_beta   90.00
_cell.angle_gamma   90.00
#
_symmetry.space_group_name_H-M   'P 1'
#
loop_
_entity.id
_entity.type
_entity.pdbx_description
1 polymer ?
#
loop_
_entity_poly.entity_id
_entity_poly.type
_entity_poly.pdbx_seq_one_letter_code
_entity_poly.pdbx_strand_id
1 'polypeptide(L)'
;MSTAAVLAGLIFSRSRYNPSPYPDRLDAIKERDTRIDNNLYDHVSWWDEKEIVYTLKKTNVIRCPYFHRHLSTGGSPSQGRYLDVGCGGGLLTEEMASSYGYNITGIDISEASLEQARQHGRHIPNLHYQVGSAYDIPFPDNTFDGVIVSEVFDHLTDLRKATHEIYRVLKPGGAVVFDTISRNFKTYLLVWLIAQEIFQVMYEDTHDWRLFITPEEMERLLGDAGFIVGSPKKEWIGMAYEDVFYRISRFVFDGMKNKHQAFDGHPVELPGDLSMIYAGVARKPEHAGADLSGILHTYCTESVFTIGFDELFILQKAVMSSGLLALAVLWIYRANRRRNRLRERFGGPSGLNSPQFLPFLGYVPRSLDQFFTALEIYAETYGDIYSIRRNLFIVSFMGMQLLVVSSSELVQQVLKERPYAYVRSTNKNNVIPISGLFTAEGEIWKRHRRLCAPAFNEKSSMEMVPKMSHAASKLVRLLRSLSPPDESCIIWEPAKSLTLLLLDLICSTTLGKDYNCLPSEGVSPGQSNELWKTFLDGLQGCGYVAQLSAFPMLTRDKFPWNLNATLKNFYRSLKKLNKMWDEVIQERRVQRAAGAEVKLDLLDKLQHLTDEELKGNLMIFVAAGFETTAMTIAWCLYYLCLYPDIQAKARSEVDEIGHDPQDGEDLNELLFVEACVIETLRVQPPGFFLLQECISKTTLAGEQIPPGTMVATLLHKAMICKEEGGTAFQPDQWILPNGQGINRARLRSHLAFGGGPRECPGKHLAIKECVVVVATILRHFDNIRANSDIGKVHGRTRFVQAVEGLELKMKPRGI
;
A
#
# COMPACT_ATOMS: atom_id res chain seq x y z
N MET A 1 -17.99 25.03 24.63
CA MET A 1 -17.28 23.94 23.91
C MET A 1 -17.75 23.94 22.46
N SER A 2 -16.85 24.15 21.50
CA SER A 2 -17.21 24.22 20.08
C SER A 2 -17.69 22.85 19.57
N THR A 3 -18.61 22.85 18.61
CA THR A 3 -19.13 21.66 17.92
C THR A 3 -18.03 20.78 17.34
N ALA A 4 -16.86 21.35 17.03
CA ALA A 4 -15.66 20.65 16.61
C ALA A 4 -15.05 19.77 17.72
N ALA A 5 -15.08 20.19 18.98
CA ALA A 5 -14.57 19.43 20.12
C ALA A 5 -15.45 18.20 20.45
N VAL A 6 -16.77 18.32 20.29
CA VAL A 6 -17.72 17.21 20.48
C VAL A 6 -17.60 16.20 19.34
N LEU A 7 -17.44 16.66 18.09
CA LEU A 7 -17.19 15.78 16.95
C LEU A 7 -15.86 15.06 17.10
N ALA A 8 -14.79 15.77 17.48
CA ALA A 8 -13.49 15.19 17.78
C ALA A 8 -13.60 14.11 18.88
N GLY A 9 -14.24 14.39 20.02
CA GLY A 9 -14.43 13.40 21.10
C GLY A 9 -15.15 12.11 20.66
N LEU A 10 -16.16 12.24 19.78
CA LEU A 10 -16.89 11.09 19.20
C LEU A 10 -16.06 10.30 18.17
N ILE A 11 -15.16 10.99 17.48
CA ILE A 11 -14.22 10.44 16.50
C ILE A 11 -13.06 9.69 17.21
N PHE A 12 -12.56 10.24 18.31
CA PHE A 12 -11.38 9.76 19.04
C PHE A 12 -11.66 8.55 19.93
N SER A 13 -12.85 8.44 20.52
CA SER A 13 -13.20 7.31 21.39
C SER A 13 -13.25 5.93 20.70
N ARG A 14 -13.12 5.89 19.36
CA ARG A 14 -13.46 4.71 18.53
C ARG A 14 -12.45 4.39 17.42
N SER A 15 -11.28 5.04 17.44
CA SER A 15 -10.18 4.91 16.47
C SER A 15 -9.00 4.18 17.11
N ARG A 16 -8.36 3.24 16.41
CA ARG A 16 -7.05 2.67 16.86
C ARG A 16 -5.83 3.51 16.47
N TYR A 17 -6.06 4.58 15.71
CA TYR A 17 -5.15 5.71 15.58
C TYR A 17 -5.64 6.85 16.49
N ASN A 18 -6.27 6.48 17.60
CA ASN A 18 -6.17 7.30 18.78
C ASN A 18 -4.83 6.89 19.39
N PRO A 19 -3.72 7.58 19.09
CA PRO A 19 -2.62 7.55 20.04
C PRO A 19 -3.25 8.07 21.32
N SER A 20 -3.70 7.17 22.21
CA SER A 20 -4.15 7.60 23.52
C SER A 20 -2.98 8.42 24.02
N PRO A 21 -3.15 9.74 24.25
CA PRO A 21 -2.08 10.52 24.82
C PRO A 21 -1.66 9.79 26.10
N TYR A 22 -0.37 9.87 26.43
CA TYR A 22 0.08 9.32 27.70
C TYR A 22 -0.85 9.86 28.79
N PRO A 23 -1.43 9.00 29.64
CA PRO A 23 -2.40 9.41 30.66
C PRO A 23 -1.89 10.60 31.48
N ASP A 24 -0.58 10.65 31.67
CA ASP A 24 0.17 11.83 32.06
C ASP A 24 1.41 11.98 31.14
N ARG A 25 1.54 13.11 30.42
CA ARG A 25 2.72 13.40 29.58
C ARG A 25 3.94 13.77 30.42
N LEU A 26 3.73 14.25 31.65
CA LEU A 26 4.77 14.75 32.54
C LEU A 26 5.46 13.62 33.30
N ASP A 27 4.88 12.42 33.31
CA ASP A 27 5.55 11.23 33.82
C ASP A 27 6.64 10.74 32.86
N ALA A 28 7.68 10.13 33.43
CA ALA A 28 8.77 9.56 32.64
C ALA A 28 8.25 8.39 31.79
N ILE A 29 8.48 8.49 30.48
CA ILE A 29 8.08 7.49 29.48
C ILE A 29 9.29 6.60 29.17
N LYS A 30 9.08 5.29 29.00
CA LYS A 30 10.17 4.41 28.57
C LYS A 30 10.37 4.57 27.07
N GLU A 31 11.62 4.64 26.61
CA GLU A 31 11.93 4.82 25.17
C GLU A 31 11.22 3.80 24.27
N ARG A 32 11.15 2.54 24.69
CA ARG A 32 10.44 1.47 23.95
C ARG A 32 8.93 1.69 23.76
N ASP A 33 8.33 2.62 24.52
CA ASP A 33 6.89 2.91 24.47
C ASP A 33 6.57 4.05 23.49
N THR A 34 7.60 4.77 23.00
CA THR A 34 7.52 5.76 21.93
C THR A 34 8.10 5.22 20.60
N ARG A 35 7.72 5.88 19.50
CA ARG A 35 8.26 5.61 18.16
C ARG A 35 9.39 6.55 17.76
N ILE A 36 9.70 7.61 18.53
CA ILE A 36 10.74 8.57 18.14
C ILE A 36 12.10 7.88 18.02
N ASP A 37 12.79 8.09 16.90
CA ASP A 37 14.18 7.68 16.69
C ASP A 37 15.14 8.88 16.71
N ASN A 38 15.70 9.18 17.88
CA ASN A 38 16.66 10.28 18.03
C ASN A 38 18.02 9.98 17.38
N ASN A 39 18.31 8.74 16.96
CA ASN A 39 19.57 8.43 16.26
C ASN A 39 19.57 8.94 14.82
N LEU A 40 18.41 9.33 14.27
CA LEU A 40 18.31 9.84 12.90
C LEU A 40 19.24 11.06 12.69
N TYR A 41 19.42 11.89 13.73
CA TYR A 41 20.20 13.12 13.65
C TYR A 41 21.70 12.88 13.45
N ASP A 42 22.19 11.66 13.69
CA ASP A 42 23.58 11.29 13.38
C ASP A 42 23.87 11.22 11.87
N HIS A 43 22.82 11.23 11.05
CA HIS A 43 22.90 11.01 9.61
C HIS A 43 22.34 12.16 8.77
N VAL A 44 21.84 13.22 9.41
CA VAL A 44 21.24 14.37 8.71
C VAL A 44 22.27 15.46 8.45
N SER A 45 22.19 16.09 7.27
CA SER A 45 22.99 17.25 6.91
C SER A 45 22.29 18.55 7.31
N TRP A 46 22.63 19.10 8.46
CA TRP A 46 21.90 20.23 9.08
C TRP A 46 21.95 21.54 8.26
N TRP A 47 23.03 21.75 7.52
CA TRP A 47 23.30 22.98 6.76
C TRP A 47 23.03 22.84 5.25
N ASP A 48 22.43 21.74 4.79
CA ASP A 48 21.94 21.63 3.40
C ASP A 48 20.54 22.22 3.30
N GLU A 49 20.34 23.23 2.44
CA GLU A 49 19.05 23.88 2.23
C GLU A 49 17.96 22.95 1.69
N LYS A 50 18.36 21.79 1.17
CA LYS A 50 17.49 20.72 0.70
C LYS A 50 17.19 19.68 1.78
N GLU A 51 17.65 19.84 3.01
CA GLU A 51 17.24 18.96 4.11
C GLU A 51 16.06 19.57 4.87
N ILE A 52 15.16 18.72 5.39
CA ILE A 52 13.96 19.19 6.09
C ILE A 52 14.30 19.95 7.37
N VAL A 53 15.37 19.55 8.07
CA VAL A 53 15.85 20.20 9.30
C VAL A 53 16.30 21.64 9.07
N TYR A 54 16.73 22.00 7.85
CA TYR A 54 17.09 23.38 7.51
C TYR A 54 15.89 24.33 7.56
N THR A 55 14.64 23.82 7.53
CA THR A 55 13.46 24.66 7.74
C THR A 55 13.42 25.30 9.13
N LEU A 56 14.10 24.71 10.13
CA LEU A 56 14.28 25.32 11.45
C LEU A 56 15.03 26.64 11.35
N LYS A 57 16.03 26.76 10.47
CA LYS A 57 16.73 28.03 10.24
C LYS A 57 15.78 29.14 9.79
N LYS A 58 14.75 28.81 9.01
CA LYS A 58 13.72 29.78 8.56
C LYS A 58 12.84 30.28 9.72
N THR A 59 12.75 29.54 10.82
CA THR A 59 11.97 29.95 12.01
C THR A 59 12.72 30.91 12.92
N ASN A 60 14.05 31.00 12.79
CA ASN A 60 14.88 31.90 13.60
C ASN A 60 14.48 33.37 13.47
N VAL A 61 13.92 33.77 12.33
CA VAL A 61 13.36 35.12 12.10
C VAL A 61 12.31 35.51 13.15
N ILE A 62 11.65 34.54 13.79
CA ILE A 62 10.74 34.77 14.93
C ILE A 62 11.40 34.36 16.24
N ARG A 63 12.02 33.18 16.30
CA ARG A 63 12.56 32.61 17.54
C ARG A 63 13.67 33.48 18.13
N CYS A 64 14.66 33.89 17.33
CA CYS A 64 15.83 34.62 17.84
C CYS A 64 15.45 36.00 18.40
N PRO A 65 14.63 36.84 17.72
CA PRO A 65 14.15 38.09 18.32
C PRO A 65 13.34 37.87 19.61
N TYR A 66 12.49 36.85 19.64
CA TYR A 66 11.69 36.51 20.83
C TYR A 66 12.59 36.08 21.99
N PHE A 67 13.51 35.14 21.77
CA PHE A 67 14.47 34.68 22.77
C PHE A 67 15.37 35.83 23.24
N HIS A 68 15.88 36.65 22.33
CA HIS A 68 16.68 37.82 22.70
C HIS A 68 15.92 38.78 23.62
N ARG A 69 14.65 39.09 23.31
CA ARG A 69 13.79 39.97 24.14
C ARG A 69 13.66 39.48 25.58
N HIS A 70 13.60 38.16 25.78
CA HIS A 70 13.38 37.57 27.10
C HIS A 70 14.66 37.26 27.88
N LEU A 71 15.77 37.00 27.18
CA LEU A 71 17.09 36.76 27.77
C LEU A 71 17.88 38.04 28.08
N SER A 72 17.60 39.15 27.38
CA SER A 72 18.30 40.44 27.56
C SER A 72 17.79 41.26 28.75
N THR A 73 17.92 40.74 29.97
CA THR A 73 17.57 41.49 31.19
C THR A 73 18.79 42.16 31.81
N GLY A 74 19.09 43.40 31.39
CA GLY A 74 19.91 44.35 32.16
C GLY A 74 21.42 44.40 31.89
N GLY A 75 21.95 43.73 30.84
CA GLY A 75 23.37 43.77 30.49
C GLY A 75 23.67 43.31 29.05
N SER A 76 24.92 43.41 28.61
CA SER A 76 25.34 42.95 27.27
C SER A 76 25.34 41.42 27.21
N PRO A 77 24.70 40.77 26.22
CA PRO A 77 24.72 39.31 26.05
C PRO A 77 26.13 38.69 26.00
N SER A 78 27.13 39.47 25.60
CA SER A 78 28.53 39.04 25.57
C SER A 78 29.19 38.88 26.95
N GLN A 79 28.59 39.44 28.00
CA GLN A 79 29.10 39.38 29.37
C GLN A 79 28.49 38.24 30.20
N GLY A 80 27.33 37.72 29.77
CA GLY A 80 26.70 36.56 30.39
C GLY A 80 27.27 35.24 29.88
N ARG A 81 26.77 34.12 30.42
CA ARG A 81 26.99 32.77 29.89
C ARG A 81 25.64 32.14 29.59
N TYR A 82 25.50 31.61 28.39
CA TYR A 82 24.24 31.03 27.92
C TYR A 82 24.43 29.59 27.44
N LEU A 83 23.38 28.79 27.55
CA LEU A 83 23.37 27.40 27.14
C LEU A 83 22.26 27.17 26.12
N ASP A 84 22.53 26.41 25.07
CA ASP A 84 21.53 25.88 24.14
C ASP A 84 21.49 24.36 24.29
N VAL A 85 20.38 23.82 24.79
CA VAL A 85 20.22 22.40 25.11
C VAL A 85 19.54 21.70 23.95
N GLY A 86 20.23 20.73 23.33
CA GLY A 86 19.80 20.07 22.09
C GLY A 86 20.02 20.94 20.86
N CYS A 87 21.23 21.49 20.72
CA CYS A 87 21.54 22.47 19.69
C CYS A 87 21.58 21.89 18.26
N GLY A 88 21.59 20.56 18.11
CA GLY A 88 21.74 19.87 16.83
C GLY A 88 22.96 20.37 16.06
N GLY A 89 22.75 20.72 14.79
CA GLY A 89 23.78 21.28 13.91
C GLY A 89 24.11 22.77 14.16
N GLY A 90 23.55 23.41 15.19
CA GLY A 90 23.90 24.78 15.58
C GLY A 90 23.17 25.90 14.84
N LEU A 91 22.07 25.60 14.14
CA LEU A 91 21.33 26.57 13.29
C LEU A 91 20.87 27.83 14.04
N LEU A 92 20.38 27.64 15.28
CA LEU A 92 19.92 28.70 16.17
C LEU A 92 21.06 29.25 17.04
N THR A 93 21.88 28.37 17.62
CA THR A 93 23.01 28.72 18.49
C THR A 93 23.96 29.70 17.81
N GLU A 94 24.28 29.43 16.55
CA GLU A 94 25.15 30.28 15.73
C GLU A 94 24.56 31.67 15.51
N GLU A 95 23.25 31.77 15.28
CA GLU A 95 22.58 33.04 15.04
C GLU A 95 22.53 33.89 16.31
N MET A 96 22.24 33.27 17.46
CA MET A 96 22.31 33.93 18.76
C MET A 96 23.72 34.46 19.06
N ALA A 97 24.76 33.68 18.75
CA ALA A 97 26.15 34.09 18.95
C ALA A 97 26.57 35.23 18.00
N SER A 98 26.30 35.09 16.71
CA SER A 98 26.79 35.99 15.65
C SER A 98 25.97 37.28 15.53
N SER A 99 24.63 37.18 15.55
CA SER A 99 23.73 38.31 15.28
C SER A 99 23.36 39.09 16.53
N TYR A 100 23.37 38.43 17.69
CA TYR A 100 22.98 39.03 18.97
C TYR A 100 24.11 39.08 20.01
N GLY A 101 25.29 38.52 19.70
CA GLY A 101 26.50 38.65 20.52
C GLY A 101 26.49 37.81 21.80
N TYR A 102 25.68 36.75 21.89
CA TYR A 102 25.62 35.89 23.06
C TYR A 102 26.89 35.06 23.23
N ASN A 103 27.47 35.02 24.43
CA ASN A 103 28.49 34.03 24.80
C ASN A 103 27.81 32.72 25.17
N ILE A 104 27.69 31.81 24.19
CA ILE A 104 26.78 30.67 24.24
C ILE A 104 27.51 29.34 24.00
N THR A 105 27.13 28.33 24.78
CA THR A 105 27.57 26.95 24.60
C THR A 105 26.39 26.11 24.15
N GLY A 106 26.50 25.42 23.01
CA GLY A 106 25.53 24.43 22.57
C GLY A 106 25.91 23.03 23.05
N ILE A 107 24.93 22.28 23.56
CA ILE A 107 25.08 20.85 23.84
C ILE A 107 24.11 20.00 23.03
N ASP A 108 24.57 18.84 22.59
CA ASP A 108 23.73 17.82 21.95
C ASP A 108 24.27 16.42 22.28
N ILE A 109 23.42 15.39 22.16
CA ILE A 109 23.82 13.99 22.34
C ILE A 109 24.50 13.43 21.08
N SER A 110 24.18 13.98 19.90
CA SER A 110 24.72 13.59 18.61
C SER A 110 26.08 14.27 18.37
N GLU A 111 27.17 13.52 18.52
CA GLU A 111 28.52 14.01 18.16
C GLU A 111 28.60 14.39 16.67
N ALA A 112 27.92 13.65 15.79
CA ALA A 112 27.90 13.93 14.36
C ALA A 112 27.21 15.27 14.02
N SER A 113 26.15 15.63 14.75
CA SER A 113 25.51 16.95 14.64
C SER A 113 26.45 18.06 15.15
N LEU A 114 27.11 17.84 16.29
CA LEU A 114 28.07 18.79 16.85
C LEU A 114 29.32 18.98 15.98
N GLU A 115 29.77 17.96 15.25
CA GLU A 115 30.88 18.11 14.30
C GLU A 115 30.52 19.10 13.19
N GLN A 116 29.32 18.99 12.62
CA GLN A 116 28.80 19.96 11.65
C GLN A 116 28.69 21.36 12.26
N ALA A 117 28.16 21.46 13.49
CA ALA A 117 28.02 22.73 14.21
C ALA A 117 29.38 23.41 14.46
N ARG A 118 30.38 22.65 14.92
CA ARG A 118 31.76 23.14 15.13
C ARG A 118 32.41 23.55 13.83
N GLN A 119 32.21 22.79 12.75
CA GLN A 119 32.77 23.10 11.44
C GLN A 119 32.21 24.42 10.89
N HIS A 120 30.89 24.62 11.00
CA HIS A 120 30.23 25.83 10.50
C HIS A 120 30.54 27.05 11.38
N GLY A 121 30.43 26.90 12.70
CA GLY A 121 30.61 27.98 13.69
C GLY A 121 32.06 28.32 14.05
N ARG A 122 33.08 27.67 13.46
CA ARG A 122 34.51 27.77 13.85
C ARG A 122 35.09 29.19 13.89
N HIS A 123 34.46 30.14 13.20
CA HIS A 123 34.92 31.53 13.09
C HIS A 123 34.30 32.45 14.14
N ILE A 124 33.37 31.95 14.97
CA ILE A 124 32.64 32.74 15.95
C ILE A 124 33.27 32.53 17.32
N PRO A 125 33.97 33.55 17.88
CA PRO A 125 34.82 33.38 19.05
C PRO A 125 34.04 33.12 20.36
N ASN A 126 32.78 33.54 20.40
CA ASN A 126 31.87 33.47 21.55
C ASN A 126 30.91 32.27 21.47
N LEU A 127 31.23 31.27 20.64
CA LEU A 127 30.43 30.08 20.40
C LEU A 127 31.23 28.82 20.73
N HIS A 128 30.67 27.97 21.59
CA HIS A 128 31.28 26.71 21.99
C HIS A 128 30.29 25.55 21.85
N TYR A 129 30.79 24.34 21.58
CA TYR A 129 29.98 23.15 21.41
C TYR A 129 30.58 21.95 22.15
N GLN A 130 29.75 21.21 22.86
CA GLN A 130 30.15 20.11 23.73
C GLN A 130 29.10 18.99 23.71
N VAL A 131 29.52 17.73 23.75
CA VAL A 131 28.57 16.62 23.95
C VAL A 131 27.95 16.73 25.34
N GLY A 132 26.62 16.61 25.40
CA GLY A 132 25.89 16.66 26.65
C GLY A 132 24.45 16.19 26.49
N SER A 133 23.91 15.58 27.55
CA SER A 133 22.51 15.16 27.60
C SER A 133 21.65 16.23 28.29
N ALA A 134 20.43 16.45 27.82
CA ALA A 134 19.44 17.24 28.55
C ALA A 134 19.10 16.65 29.94
N TYR A 135 19.35 15.35 30.14
CA TYR A 135 19.09 14.65 31.41
C TYR A 135 20.25 14.66 32.40
N ASP A 136 21.44 15.09 31.97
CA ASP A 136 22.65 15.19 32.78
C ASP A 136 23.54 16.27 32.15
N ILE A 137 23.20 17.52 32.46
CA ILE A 137 23.82 18.67 31.82
C ILE A 137 25.23 18.82 32.41
N PRO A 138 26.30 18.73 31.60
CA PRO A 138 27.68 18.60 32.07
C PRO A 138 28.30 19.94 32.53
N PHE A 139 27.56 20.70 33.34
CA PHE A 139 27.97 21.96 33.92
C PHE A 139 27.56 22.04 35.40
N PRO A 140 28.32 22.76 36.24
CA PRO A 140 27.95 22.99 37.63
C PRO A 140 26.63 23.77 37.79
N ASP A 141 26.09 23.72 39.00
CA ASP A 141 24.90 24.49 39.39
C ASP A 141 25.13 26.00 39.21
N ASN A 142 24.09 26.74 38.85
CA ASN A 142 24.11 28.20 38.73
C ASN A 142 25.22 28.73 37.80
N THR A 143 25.47 28.04 36.67
CA THR A 143 26.50 28.41 35.70
C THR A 143 26.01 29.44 34.68
N PHE A 144 24.76 29.34 34.24
CA PHE A 144 24.25 30.10 33.09
C PHE A 144 23.25 31.18 33.49
N ASP A 145 23.34 32.32 32.84
CA ASP A 145 22.41 33.46 32.96
C ASP A 145 21.12 33.22 32.15
N GLY A 146 21.19 32.36 31.12
CA GLY A 146 20.01 31.91 30.38
C GLY A 146 20.21 30.58 29.68
N VAL A 147 19.10 29.86 29.46
CA VAL A 147 19.07 28.57 28.76
C VAL A 147 18.05 28.64 27.61
N ILE A 148 18.42 28.11 26.45
CA ILE A 148 17.56 27.95 25.28
C ILE A 148 17.25 26.46 25.11
N VAL A 149 15.98 26.13 24.83
CA VAL A 149 15.51 24.77 24.53
C VAL A 149 14.55 24.83 23.34
N SER A 150 15.05 24.65 22.11
CA SER A 150 14.27 24.84 20.88
C SER A 150 14.01 23.52 20.17
N GLU A 151 12.74 23.11 20.03
CA GLU A 151 12.33 21.84 19.37
C GLU A 151 12.99 20.59 19.97
N VAL A 152 13.11 20.58 21.31
CA VAL A 152 13.74 19.47 22.05
C VAL A 152 12.76 18.80 23.00
N PHE A 153 11.89 19.56 23.69
CA PHE A 153 11.01 18.98 24.70
C PHE A 153 10.07 17.89 24.15
N ASP A 154 9.63 18.02 22.90
CA ASP A 154 8.81 17.03 22.19
C ASP A 154 9.56 15.75 21.78
N HIS A 155 10.88 15.72 21.97
CA HIS A 155 11.75 14.55 21.78
C HIS A 155 12.18 13.87 23.10
N LEU A 156 11.89 14.48 24.25
CA LEU A 156 12.30 13.98 25.55
C LEU A 156 11.24 13.07 26.19
N THR A 157 11.71 11.94 26.69
CA THR A 157 10.93 10.92 27.40
C THR A 157 10.80 11.21 28.90
N ASP A 158 11.74 11.93 29.52
CA ASP A 158 11.69 12.36 30.93
C ASP A 158 11.81 13.89 31.07
N LEU A 159 10.66 14.55 30.92
CA LEU A 159 10.58 16.01 30.98
C LEU A 159 10.97 16.56 32.35
N ARG A 160 10.55 15.91 33.44
CA ARG A 160 10.84 16.38 34.80
C ARG A 160 12.33 16.41 35.04
N LYS A 161 13.05 15.32 34.71
CA LYS A 161 14.50 15.28 34.88
C LYS A 161 15.20 16.38 34.07
N ALA A 162 14.82 16.55 32.80
CA ALA A 162 15.40 17.59 31.95
C ALA A 162 15.15 19.01 32.51
N THR A 163 13.92 19.32 32.91
CA THR A 163 13.59 20.64 33.48
C THR A 163 14.29 20.90 34.81
N HIS A 164 14.50 19.86 35.65
CA HIS A 164 15.31 20.00 36.87
C HIS A 164 16.77 20.29 36.57
N GLU A 165 17.37 19.63 35.57
CA GLU A 165 18.74 19.93 35.14
C GLU A 165 18.88 21.35 34.60
N ILE A 166 17.91 21.80 33.80
CA ILE A 166 17.85 23.19 33.31
C ILE A 166 17.75 24.17 34.51
N TYR A 167 16.89 23.89 35.48
CA TYR A 167 16.77 24.70 36.69
C TYR A 167 18.08 24.73 37.49
N ARG A 168 18.75 23.58 37.62
CA ARG A 168 20.01 23.42 38.37
C ARG A 168 21.10 24.30 37.80
N VAL A 169 21.31 24.28 36.48
CA VAL A 169 22.40 25.02 35.82
C VAL A 169 22.11 26.52 35.64
N LEU A 170 20.85 26.94 35.72
CA LEU A 170 20.48 28.37 35.71
C LEU A 170 20.86 29.07 37.00
N LYS A 171 21.38 30.28 36.91
CA LYS A 171 21.58 31.18 38.07
C LYS A 171 20.23 31.67 38.61
N PRO A 172 20.14 32.05 39.91
CA PRO A 172 19.01 32.81 40.42
C PRO A 172 18.77 34.06 39.56
N GLY A 173 17.52 34.33 39.20
CA GLY A 173 17.14 35.40 38.26
C GLY A 173 17.29 35.06 36.77
N GLY A 174 17.99 33.97 36.44
CA GLY A 174 18.18 33.50 35.06
C GLY A 174 16.88 33.01 34.41
N ALA A 175 16.84 33.01 33.08
CA ALA A 175 15.66 32.64 32.31
C ALA A 175 15.89 31.42 31.41
N VAL A 176 14.88 30.55 31.32
CA VAL A 176 14.76 29.56 30.24
C VAL A 176 13.79 30.10 29.20
N VAL A 177 14.20 30.05 27.93
CA VAL A 177 13.33 30.29 26.77
C VAL A 177 13.26 29.02 25.95
N PHE A 178 12.10 28.76 25.37
CA PHE A 178 11.88 27.52 24.64
C PHE A 178 10.86 27.67 23.52
N ASP A 179 10.85 26.72 22.60
CA ASP A 179 9.71 26.48 21.73
C ASP A 179 9.52 24.99 21.46
N THR A 180 8.27 24.57 21.24
CA THR A 180 7.90 23.17 21.06
C THR A 180 6.56 23.05 20.34
N ILE A 181 6.28 21.86 19.81
CA ILE A 181 5.04 21.54 19.12
C ILE A 181 3.91 21.30 20.15
N SER A 182 2.80 22.02 19.96
CA SER A 182 1.60 21.92 20.80
C SER A 182 0.84 20.62 20.54
N ARG A 183 0.46 19.90 21.60
CA ARG A 183 -0.34 18.68 21.46
C ARG A 183 -1.82 18.98 21.28
N ASN A 184 -2.27 19.08 20.04
CA ASN A 184 -3.67 19.28 19.73
C ASN A 184 -4.06 18.63 18.39
N PHE A 185 -5.34 18.76 18.02
CA PHE A 185 -5.87 18.14 16.81
C PHE A 185 -5.22 18.65 15.52
N LYS A 186 -4.88 19.94 15.46
CA LYS A 186 -4.29 20.53 14.25
C LYS A 186 -2.90 19.94 14.00
N THR A 187 -2.06 19.84 15.04
CA THR A 187 -0.71 19.26 14.91
C THR A 187 -0.73 17.75 14.70
N TYR A 188 -1.69 17.04 15.29
CA TYR A 188 -1.95 15.62 14.96
C TYR A 188 -2.20 15.45 13.46
N LEU A 189 -3.10 16.27 12.93
CA LEU A 189 -3.54 16.14 11.54
C LEU A 189 -2.45 16.61 10.56
N LEU A 190 -1.87 17.78 10.77
CA LEU A 190 -1.00 18.43 9.78
C LEU A 190 0.45 17.96 9.87
N VAL A 191 1.00 17.86 11.09
CA VAL A 191 2.42 17.57 11.31
C VAL A 191 2.63 16.06 11.29
N TRP A 192 1.92 15.33 12.16
CA TRP A 192 2.14 13.90 12.31
C TRP A 192 1.47 13.07 11.21
N LEU A 193 0.15 13.21 11.00
CA LEU A 193 -0.54 12.36 10.03
C LEU A 193 -0.25 12.76 8.57
N ILE A 194 -0.41 14.03 8.22
CA ILE A 194 -0.28 14.48 6.82
C ILE A 194 1.18 14.57 6.41
N ALA A 195 2.01 15.32 7.14
CA ALA A 195 3.39 15.59 6.72
C ALA A 195 4.33 14.39 6.96
N GLN A 196 4.25 13.70 8.10
CA GLN A 196 5.10 12.53 8.37
C GLN A 196 4.53 11.24 7.73
N GLU A 197 3.33 10.82 8.12
CA GLU A 197 2.84 9.47 7.79
C GLU A 197 2.31 9.34 6.35
N ILE A 198 1.66 10.37 5.80
CA ILE A 198 1.06 10.29 4.45
C ILE A 198 2.05 10.74 3.36
N PHE A 199 2.67 11.91 3.54
CA PHE A 199 3.51 12.51 2.49
C PHE A 199 5.01 12.30 2.70
N GLN A 200 5.43 11.80 3.87
CA GLN A 200 6.85 11.56 4.20
C GLN A 200 7.74 12.77 3.85
N VAL A 201 7.26 13.96 4.21
CA VAL A 201 7.99 15.23 4.04
C VAL A 201 9.15 15.31 5.03
N MET A 202 8.94 14.75 6.23
CA MET A 202 9.98 14.49 7.22
C MET A 202 10.30 12.99 7.25
N TYR A 203 11.42 12.65 7.90
CA TYR A 203 11.83 11.26 8.07
C TYR A 203 10.78 10.47 8.87
N GLU A 204 10.68 9.17 8.63
CA GLU A 204 9.84 8.31 9.46
C GLU A 204 10.30 8.42 10.92
N ASP A 205 9.35 8.35 11.86
CA ASP A 205 9.65 8.31 13.28
C ASP A 205 10.43 9.53 13.83
N THR A 206 10.41 10.68 13.11
CA THR A 206 10.93 11.95 13.63
C THR A 206 10.11 12.42 14.83
N HIS A 207 8.77 12.38 14.71
CA HIS A 207 7.87 12.79 15.78
C HIS A 207 6.90 11.68 16.18
N ASP A 208 6.60 11.64 17.47
CA ASP A 208 5.48 10.92 18.05
C ASP A 208 4.53 11.93 18.66
N TRP A 209 3.35 12.13 18.06
CA TRP A 209 2.38 13.14 18.51
C TRP A 209 2.03 13.04 20.01
N ARG A 210 2.17 11.85 20.61
CA ARG A 210 1.93 11.63 22.04
C ARG A 210 2.90 12.42 22.93
N LEU A 211 4.11 12.65 22.44
CA LEU A 211 5.19 13.36 23.13
C LEU A 211 5.12 14.88 22.99
N PHE A 212 4.26 15.41 22.12
CA PHE A 212 3.97 16.84 22.09
C PHE A 212 3.38 17.30 23.43
N ILE A 213 3.56 18.57 23.77
CA ILE A 213 3.26 19.09 25.10
C ILE A 213 2.23 20.21 24.97
N THR A 214 1.13 20.15 25.73
CA THR A 214 0.20 21.29 25.75
C THR A 214 0.79 22.45 26.56
N PRO A 215 0.40 23.70 26.28
CA PRO A 215 0.86 24.85 27.06
C PRO A 215 0.62 24.72 28.57
N GLU A 216 -0.52 24.14 28.97
CA GLU A 216 -0.87 23.92 30.38
C GLU A 216 0.02 22.85 31.04
N GLU A 217 0.43 21.83 30.29
CA GLU A 217 1.38 20.82 30.77
C GLU A 217 2.78 21.43 30.96
N MET A 218 3.21 22.27 30.01
CA MET A 218 4.49 22.98 30.11
C MET A 218 4.52 23.97 31.29
N GLU A 219 3.44 24.72 31.51
CA GLU A 219 3.31 25.64 32.65
C GLU A 219 3.45 24.88 33.98
N ARG A 220 2.75 23.73 34.10
CA ARG A 220 2.85 22.87 35.28
C ARG A 220 4.24 22.29 35.46
N LEU A 221 4.85 21.78 34.39
CA LEU A 221 6.20 21.20 34.41
C LEU A 221 7.24 22.20 34.93
N LEU A 222 7.19 23.43 34.42
CA LEU A 222 8.09 24.50 34.83
C LEU A 222 7.82 24.94 36.28
N GLY A 223 6.54 25.07 36.67
CA GLY A 223 6.16 25.37 38.05
C GLY A 223 6.62 24.31 39.04
N ASP A 224 6.44 23.02 38.72
CA ASP A 224 6.86 21.88 39.55
C ASP A 224 8.39 21.84 39.74
N ALA A 225 9.16 22.32 38.76
CA ALA A 225 10.62 22.46 38.86
C ALA A 225 11.07 23.73 39.62
N GLY A 226 10.14 24.58 40.04
CA GLY A 226 10.41 25.80 40.82
C GLY A 226 10.60 27.08 40.01
N PHE A 227 10.25 27.09 38.72
CA PHE A 227 10.27 28.30 37.91
C PHE A 227 9.06 29.20 38.17
N ILE A 228 9.26 30.51 38.03
CA ILE A 228 8.19 31.50 37.91
C ILE A 228 7.79 31.57 36.44
N VAL A 229 6.57 31.14 36.15
CA VAL A 229 5.97 31.23 34.82
C VAL A 229 5.02 32.43 34.81
N GLY A 230 5.25 33.41 33.93
CA GLY A 230 4.31 34.52 33.72
C GLY A 230 2.99 34.02 33.12
N SER A 231 1.97 34.88 32.98
CA SER A 231 0.70 34.46 32.37
C SER A 231 0.95 33.95 30.94
N PRO A 232 0.75 32.65 30.61
CA PRO A 232 1.13 32.11 29.31
C PRO A 232 0.44 32.82 28.14
N LYS A 233 -0.80 33.28 28.34
CA LYS A 233 -1.55 34.04 27.33
C LYS A 233 -1.02 35.45 27.04
N LYS A 234 -0.11 35.97 27.88
CA LYS A 234 0.51 37.30 27.71
C LYS A 234 1.97 37.20 27.28
N GLU A 235 2.71 36.22 27.77
CA GLU A 235 4.15 36.11 27.54
C GLU A 235 4.52 35.08 26.47
N TRP A 236 3.67 34.08 26.21
CA TRP A 236 3.94 33.05 25.20
C TRP A 236 3.25 33.39 23.89
N ILE A 237 3.90 32.98 22.81
CA ILE A 237 3.47 33.27 21.44
C ILE A 237 3.22 31.99 20.66
N GLY A 238 2.22 32.05 19.78
CA GLY A 238 2.00 31.07 18.75
C GLY A 238 2.92 31.29 17.56
N MET A 239 3.32 30.21 16.90
CA MET A 239 4.00 30.24 15.62
C MET A 239 3.26 29.34 14.63
N ALA A 240 2.95 29.88 13.46
CA ALA A 240 2.34 29.15 12.35
C ALA A 240 2.98 29.56 11.03
N TYR A 241 2.79 28.76 9.99
CA TYR A 241 3.19 29.11 8.62
C TYR A 241 1.96 29.58 7.85
N GLU A 242 2.00 30.80 7.29
CA GLU A 242 0.83 31.48 6.67
C GLU A 242 0.12 30.65 5.60
N ASP A 243 0.88 29.84 4.85
CA ASP A 243 0.40 29.19 3.63
C ASP A 243 0.34 27.66 3.70
N VAL A 244 0.55 27.03 4.87
CA VAL A 244 0.75 25.57 4.92
C VAL A 244 -0.41 24.79 4.29
N PHE A 245 -1.66 25.19 4.50
CA PHE A 245 -2.80 24.52 3.85
C PHE A 245 -2.81 24.74 2.33
N TYR A 246 -2.59 25.97 1.87
CA TYR A 246 -2.54 26.29 0.44
C TYR A 246 -1.38 25.59 -0.26
N ARG A 247 -0.22 25.51 0.38
CA ARG A 247 0.99 24.88 -0.16
C ARG A 247 0.97 23.36 -0.05
N ILE A 248 0.39 22.78 1.00
CA ILE A 248 0.05 21.35 1.01
C ILE A 248 -0.93 21.05 -0.12
N SER A 249 -1.92 21.92 -0.37
CA SER A 249 -2.83 21.73 -1.50
C SER A 249 -2.11 21.83 -2.85
N ARG A 250 -1.22 22.82 -3.06
CA ARG A 250 -0.38 22.91 -4.27
C ARG A 250 0.58 21.73 -4.39
N PHE A 251 1.18 21.26 -3.30
CA PHE A 251 2.03 20.08 -3.28
C PHE A 251 1.27 18.83 -3.77
N VAL A 252 -0.01 18.72 -3.38
CA VAL A 252 -0.94 17.68 -3.84
C VAL A 252 -1.32 17.83 -5.32
N PHE A 253 -1.46 19.06 -5.83
CA PHE A 253 -1.95 19.33 -7.19
C PHE A 253 -0.85 19.54 -8.26
N ASP A 254 0.32 20.05 -7.92
CA ASP A 254 1.35 20.50 -8.86
C ASP A 254 2.46 19.47 -9.13
N GLY A 255 2.49 18.35 -8.40
CA GLY A 255 3.44 17.26 -8.65
C GLY A 255 4.91 17.68 -8.54
N MET A 256 5.39 17.76 -7.29
CA MET A 256 6.79 17.81 -6.81
C MET A 256 7.90 18.20 -7.79
N LYS A 257 8.59 19.31 -7.46
CA LYS A 257 10.02 19.48 -7.79
C LYS A 257 10.94 19.58 -6.57
N ASN A 258 10.45 19.86 -5.35
CA ASN A 258 11.22 19.87 -4.10
C ASN A 258 10.32 19.57 -2.88
N LYS A 259 10.72 18.65 -1.98
CA LYS A 259 9.93 18.25 -0.79
C LYS A 259 9.73 19.39 0.22
N HIS A 260 10.70 20.30 0.34
CA HIS A 260 10.73 21.41 1.30
C HIS A 260 9.74 22.55 0.95
N GLN A 261 9.21 22.59 -0.28
CA GLN A 261 8.30 23.66 -0.73
C GLN A 261 6.99 23.77 0.07
N ALA A 262 6.58 22.68 0.74
CA ALA A 262 5.43 22.70 1.65
C ALA A 262 5.65 23.67 2.84
N PHE A 263 6.91 23.90 3.21
CA PHE A 263 7.34 24.74 4.33
C PHE A 263 8.13 25.99 3.90
N ASP A 264 8.09 26.35 2.61
CA ASP A 264 8.72 27.56 2.06
C ASP A 264 7.94 28.87 2.37
N GLY A 265 6.90 28.80 3.19
CA GLY A 265 6.26 30.00 3.74
C GLY A 265 7.11 30.64 4.82
N HIS A 266 6.93 31.94 5.05
CA HIS A 266 7.51 32.57 6.23
C HIS A 266 6.65 32.21 7.45
N PRO A 267 7.26 31.83 8.57
CA PRO A 267 6.51 31.66 9.80
C PRO A 267 6.02 33.03 10.27
N VAL A 268 4.89 33.05 10.97
CA VAL A 268 4.29 34.24 11.57
C VAL A 268 4.10 34.06 13.08
N GLU A 269 4.38 35.14 13.80
CA GLU A 269 4.09 35.27 15.22
C GLU A 269 2.60 35.57 15.39
N LEU A 270 1.91 34.71 16.13
CA LEU A 270 0.49 34.81 16.43
C LEU A 270 0.32 34.98 17.94
N PRO A 271 0.12 36.22 18.44
CA PRO A 271 -0.04 36.48 19.87
C PRO A 271 -1.15 35.62 20.49
N GLY A 272 -0.78 34.78 21.46
CA GLY A 272 -1.71 33.90 22.18
C GLY A 272 -2.24 32.68 21.41
N ASP A 273 -1.91 32.46 20.12
CA ASP A 273 -2.35 31.27 19.37
C ASP A 273 -1.39 30.08 19.52
N LEU A 274 -1.48 29.39 20.65
CA LEU A 274 -0.58 28.27 20.98
C LEU A 274 -1.01 26.95 20.29
N SER A 275 -1.67 27.01 19.12
CA SER A 275 -2.31 25.85 18.49
C SER A 275 -1.46 25.08 17.48
N MET A 276 -0.24 25.49 17.17
CA MET A 276 0.66 24.73 16.28
C MET A 276 2.02 24.52 16.96
N ILE A 277 2.90 25.50 16.84
CA ILE A 277 4.15 25.59 17.61
C ILE A 277 3.98 26.78 18.55
N TYR A 278 4.55 26.71 19.74
CA TYR A 278 4.55 27.85 20.65
C TYR A 278 5.91 28.07 21.28
N ALA A 279 6.24 29.33 21.50
CA ALA A 279 7.44 29.74 22.22
C ALA A 279 7.06 30.38 23.56
N GLY A 280 7.87 30.13 24.59
CA GLY A 280 7.63 30.59 25.95
C GLY A 280 8.91 30.95 26.71
N VAL A 281 8.70 31.48 27.92
CA VAL A 281 9.73 31.87 28.87
C VAL A 281 9.33 31.50 30.29
N ALA A 282 10.31 31.14 31.12
CA ALA A 282 10.16 31.03 32.57
C ALA A 282 11.45 31.46 33.30
N ARG A 283 11.35 31.90 34.56
CA ARG A 283 12.48 32.48 35.32
C ARG A 283 12.75 31.74 36.62
N LYS A 284 14.03 31.57 36.96
CA LYS A 284 14.44 31.05 38.26
C LYS A 284 14.33 32.17 39.30
N PRO A 285 13.70 31.95 40.47
CA PRO A 285 13.61 32.96 41.52
C PRO A 285 14.98 33.48 41.98
N GLU A 286 15.08 34.77 42.35
CA GLU A 286 16.33 35.39 42.83
C GLU A 286 16.72 34.96 44.26
N HIS A 287 15.78 34.45 45.06
CA HIS A 287 16.00 34.05 46.45
C HIS A 287 15.41 32.66 46.72
N ALA A 288 16.24 31.74 47.23
CA ALA A 288 15.90 30.34 47.52
C ALA A 288 14.94 30.13 48.73
N GLY A 289 14.10 31.12 49.06
CA GLY A 289 13.24 31.07 50.24
C GLY A 289 12.10 32.08 50.25
N ALA A 290 11.71 32.64 49.09
CA ALA A 290 10.53 33.49 49.03
C ALA A 290 9.28 32.61 49.14
N ASP A 291 8.57 32.75 50.25
CA ASP A 291 7.25 32.19 50.48
C ASP A 291 6.30 32.54 49.32
N LEU A 292 5.91 31.53 48.54
CA LEU A 292 5.00 31.64 47.40
C LEU A 292 3.53 31.86 47.82
N SER A 293 3.24 32.01 49.12
CA SER A 293 1.89 32.23 49.64
C SER A 293 1.26 33.57 49.25
N GLY A 294 2.02 34.49 48.63
CA GLY A 294 1.58 35.86 48.34
C GLY A 294 1.10 36.19 46.91
N ILE A 295 1.21 35.30 45.92
CA ILE A 295 0.89 35.62 44.50
C ILE A 295 -0.24 34.74 43.96
N LEU A 296 -1.29 34.55 44.75
CA LEU A 296 -2.55 33.95 44.30
C LEU A 296 -3.72 34.83 44.72
N HIS A 297 -3.78 36.07 44.23
CA HIS A 297 -5.06 36.77 44.15
C HIS A 297 -5.00 37.89 43.09
N THR A 298 -6.16 38.09 42.44
CA THR A 298 -6.50 39.13 41.43
C THR A 298 -5.97 38.80 40.02
N TYR A 299 -6.78 38.59 38.98
CA TYR A 299 -7.90 39.39 38.49
C TYR A 299 -8.88 38.54 37.64
N CYS A 300 -10.17 38.77 37.85
CA CYS A 300 -11.24 38.44 36.91
C CYS A 300 -11.91 39.77 36.57
N THR A 301 -11.60 40.37 35.41
CA THR A 301 -12.39 41.49 34.87
C THR A 301 -12.40 41.46 33.35
N GLU A 302 -13.60 41.71 32.84
CA GLU A 302 -14.06 41.72 31.46
C GLU A 302 -13.24 42.66 30.55
N SER A 303 -13.13 42.30 29.27
CA SER A 303 -12.94 43.28 28.21
C SER A 303 -13.66 42.82 26.94
N VAL A 304 -14.71 43.57 26.64
CA VAL A 304 -15.47 43.63 25.38
C VAL A 304 -14.52 44.04 24.24
N PHE A 305 -14.59 43.36 23.10
CA PHE A 305 -14.09 43.89 21.83
C PHE A 305 -15.20 43.88 20.77
N THR A 306 -15.40 45.05 20.21
CA THR A 306 -16.26 45.41 19.07
C THR A 306 -15.80 44.74 17.78
N ILE A 307 -16.73 44.05 17.11
CA ILE A 307 -16.57 43.52 15.75
C ILE A 307 -16.84 44.65 14.75
N GLY A 308 -15.87 44.92 13.88
CA GLY A 308 -15.97 45.87 12.78
C GLY A 308 -16.78 45.34 11.61
N PHE A 309 -17.46 46.25 10.92
CA PHE A 309 -18.29 46.02 9.73
C PHE A 309 -17.46 45.54 8.52
N ASP A 310 -17.17 44.23 8.44
CA ASP A 310 -16.75 43.55 7.20
C ASP A 310 -17.39 42.14 7.02
N GLU A 311 -18.22 41.69 7.96
CA GLU A 311 -18.78 40.33 7.97
C GLU A 311 -20.02 40.13 7.06
N LEU A 312 -20.65 41.21 6.56
CA LEU A 312 -21.90 41.10 5.80
C LEU A 312 -21.72 40.51 4.40
N PHE A 313 -20.56 40.72 3.77
CA PHE A 313 -20.25 40.17 2.44
C PHE A 313 -19.86 38.68 2.47
N ILE A 314 -19.34 38.19 3.61
CA ILE A 314 -18.99 36.79 3.82
C ILE A 314 -20.25 35.96 4.13
N LEU A 315 -21.21 36.53 4.87
CA LEU A 315 -22.48 35.86 5.19
C LEU A 315 -23.33 35.55 3.95
N GLN A 316 -23.37 36.46 2.96
CA GLN A 316 -24.20 36.28 1.76
C GLN A 316 -23.67 35.15 0.85
N LYS A 317 -22.34 34.95 0.78
CA LYS A 317 -21.72 33.80 0.10
C LYS A 317 -21.85 32.50 0.90
N ALA A 318 -21.87 32.56 2.23
CA ALA A 318 -22.10 31.41 3.12
C ALA A 318 -23.54 30.87 3.05
N VAL A 319 -24.55 31.73 2.82
CA VAL A 319 -25.97 31.31 2.72
C VAL A 319 -26.28 30.62 1.39
N MET A 320 -25.69 31.07 0.28
CA MET A 320 -25.86 30.41 -1.03
C MET A 320 -25.08 29.08 -1.14
N SER A 321 -23.90 29.00 -0.51
CA SER A 321 -23.11 27.75 -0.44
C SER A 321 -23.68 26.74 0.57
N SER A 322 -24.37 27.19 1.62
CA SER A 322 -25.02 26.29 2.59
C SER A 322 -26.27 25.61 2.04
N GLY A 323 -27.01 26.21 1.10
CA GLY A 323 -28.13 25.54 0.41
C GLY A 323 -27.68 24.38 -0.52
N LEU A 324 -26.62 24.60 -1.30
CA LEU A 324 -26.00 23.55 -2.13
C LEU A 324 -25.32 22.47 -1.27
N LEU A 325 -24.66 22.86 -0.19
CA LEU A 325 -24.09 21.95 0.79
C LEU A 325 -25.19 21.14 1.50
N ALA A 326 -26.32 21.75 1.87
CA ALA A 326 -27.44 21.06 2.48
C ALA A 326 -28.08 20.04 1.52
N LEU A 327 -28.27 20.39 0.24
CA LEU A 327 -28.75 19.45 -0.78
C LEU A 327 -27.74 18.32 -1.04
N ALA A 328 -26.44 18.62 -1.09
CA ALA A 328 -25.39 17.62 -1.19
C ALA A 328 -25.37 16.70 0.04
N VAL A 329 -25.47 17.25 1.25
CA VAL A 329 -25.55 16.50 2.53
C VAL A 329 -26.82 15.66 2.58
N LEU A 330 -27.96 16.16 2.12
CA LEU A 330 -29.22 15.41 2.07
C LEU A 330 -29.17 14.27 1.04
N TRP A 331 -28.51 14.50 -0.11
CA TRP A 331 -28.26 13.49 -1.12
C TRP A 331 -27.26 12.43 -0.62
N ILE A 332 -26.16 12.84 0.01
CA ILE A 332 -25.18 11.98 0.70
C ILE A 332 -25.86 11.17 1.80
N TYR A 333 -26.72 11.79 2.61
CA TYR A 333 -27.48 11.14 3.67
C TYR A 333 -28.46 10.09 3.10
N ARG A 334 -29.19 10.40 2.02
CA ARG A 334 -30.09 9.45 1.35
C ARG A 334 -29.33 8.31 0.67
N ALA A 335 -28.20 8.58 0.02
CA ALA A 335 -27.33 7.57 -0.59
C ALA A 335 -26.70 6.65 0.47
N ASN A 336 -26.25 7.22 1.60
CA ASN A 336 -25.73 6.46 2.74
C ASN A 336 -26.81 5.67 3.47
N ARG A 337 -28.05 6.16 3.57
CA ARG A 337 -29.16 5.44 4.24
C ARG A 337 -29.49 4.11 3.57
N ARG A 338 -29.52 4.05 2.23
CA ARG A 338 -29.78 2.80 1.51
C ARG A 338 -28.62 1.80 1.66
N ARG A 339 -27.38 2.30 1.69
CA ARG A 339 -26.16 1.51 1.88
C ARG A 339 -26.02 0.98 3.32
N ASN A 340 -26.38 1.80 4.32
CA ASN A 340 -26.41 1.39 5.72
C ASN A 340 -27.38 0.22 5.99
N ARG A 341 -28.49 0.11 5.23
CA ARG A 341 -29.43 -1.02 5.35
C ARG A 341 -28.78 -2.38 5.03
N LEU A 342 -27.99 -2.46 3.96
CA LEU A 342 -27.28 -3.70 3.61
C LEU A 342 -26.30 -4.12 4.72
N ARG A 343 -25.71 -3.15 5.40
CA ARG A 343 -24.82 -3.38 6.54
C ARG A 343 -25.59 -3.79 7.80
N GLU A 344 -26.71 -3.14 8.10
CA GLU A 344 -27.61 -3.56 9.20
C GLU A 344 -28.09 -5.00 8.97
N ARG A 345 -28.31 -5.38 7.71
CA ARG A 345 -28.81 -6.69 7.33
C ARG A 345 -27.75 -7.80 7.35
N PHE A 346 -26.60 -7.58 6.71
CA PHE A 346 -25.56 -8.59 6.52
C PHE A 346 -24.42 -8.48 7.55
N GLY A 347 -24.42 -7.46 8.41
CA GLY A 347 -23.32 -7.22 9.32
C GLY A 347 -22.00 -6.95 8.60
N GLY A 348 -20.89 -7.32 9.24
CA GLY A 348 -19.54 -7.15 8.72
C GLY A 348 -18.67 -6.23 9.58
N PRO A 349 -17.35 -6.23 9.34
CA PRO A 349 -16.40 -5.54 10.17
C PRO A 349 -16.78 -4.05 10.29
N SER A 350 -16.86 -3.60 11.53
CA SER A 350 -17.07 -2.20 11.89
C SER A 350 -15.73 -1.61 12.28
N GLY A 351 -15.47 -0.38 11.81
CA GLY A 351 -14.21 0.30 12.12
C GLY A 351 -13.96 0.62 13.59
N LEU A 352 -14.84 0.17 14.49
CA LEU A 352 -14.70 0.38 15.93
C LEU A 352 -13.81 -0.66 16.63
N ASN A 353 -13.71 -1.89 16.13
CA ASN A 353 -13.13 -3.00 16.91
C ASN A 353 -11.93 -3.72 16.27
N SER A 354 -11.40 -3.30 15.10
CA SER A 354 -10.33 -4.03 14.38
C SER A 354 -9.01 -3.24 14.25
N PRO A 355 -7.80 -3.85 14.42
CA PRO A 355 -6.47 -3.20 14.46
C PRO A 355 -6.16 -2.34 13.24
N GLN A 356 -6.77 -2.68 12.12
CA GLN A 356 -6.41 -2.24 10.78
C GLN A 356 -7.48 -1.34 10.16
N PHE A 357 -8.44 -0.87 10.98
CA PHE A 357 -9.53 0.00 10.56
C PHE A 357 -9.33 1.41 11.12
N LEU A 358 -9.03 2.34 10.22
CA LEU A 358 -8.97 3.77 10.54
C LEU A 358 -10.39 4.34 10.59
N PRO A 359 -10.73 5.19 11.57
CA PRO A 359 -12.08 5.77 11.74
C PRO A 359 -12.61 6.45 10.46
N PHE A 360 -11.70 7.02 9.64
CA PHE A 360 -12.02 7.77 8.42
C PHE A 360 -11.52 7.16 7.11
N LEU A 361 -10.57 6.21 7.17
CA LEU A 361 -10.00 5.52 6.00
C LEU A 361 -10.55 4.08 5.81
N GLY A 362 -11.34 3.59 6.78
CA GLY A 362 -11.85 2.22 6.76
C GLY A 362 -10.70 1.20 6.82
N TYR A 363 -10.88 0.04 6.17
CA TYR A 363 -9.84 -0.96 6.02
C TYR A 363 -8.80 -0.52 4.98
N VAL A 364 -7.55 -0.30 5.42
CA VAL A 364 -6.41 -0.04 4.54
C VAL A 364 -5.45 -1.22 4.62
N PRO A 365 -5.45 -2.14 3.65
CA PRO A 365 -4.52 -3.25 3.65
C PRO A 365 -3.09 -2.77 3.32
N ARG A 366 -2.07 -3.33 3.96
CA ARG A 366 -0.65 -3.08 3.65
C ARG A 366 -0.20 -3.77 2.36
N SER A 367 -0.89 -4.84 1.97
CA SER A 367 -0.66 -5.58 0.74
C SER A 367 -1.95 -6.22 0.21
N LEU A 368 -1.96 -6.64 -1.05
CA LEU A 368 -3.07 -7.42 -1.61
C LEU A 368 -3.30 -8.73 -0.86
N ASP A 369 -2.22 -9.41 -0.46
CA ASP A 369 -2.31 -10.65 0.33
C ASP A 369 -3.03 -10.44 1.65
N GLN A 370 -2.70 -9.36 2.36
CA GLN A 370 -3.38 -9.00 3.60
C GLN A 370 -4.86 -8.69 3.34
N PHE A 371 -5.16 -7.97 2.25
CA PHE A 371 -6.54 -7.66 1.89
C PHE A 371 -7.35 -8.93 1.68
N PHE A 372 -6.85 -9.90 0.90
CA PHE A 372 -7.56 -11.13 0.58
C PHE A 372 -7.72 -12.04 1.79
N THR A 373 -6.64 -12.25 2.52
CA THR A 373 -6.67 -13.05 3.75
C THR A 373 -7.70 -12.48 4.73
N ALA A 374 -7.78 -11.16 4.86
CA ALA A 374 -8.79 -10.53 5.69
C ALA A 374 -10.21 -10.76 5.18
N LEU A 375 -10.46 -10.75 3.85
CA LEU A 375 -11.79 -11.06 3.33
C LEU A 375 -12.22 -12.48 3.70
N GLU A 376 -11.34 -13.46 3.55
CA GLU A 376 -11.67 -14.86 3.87
C GLU A 376 -11.87 -15.08 5.38
N ILE A 377 -11.03 -14.48 6.22
CA ILE A 377 -11.20 -14.51 7.69
C ILE A 377 -12.53 -13.86 8.11
N TYR A 378 -12.89 -12.74 7.48
CA TYR A 378 -14.16 -12.08 7.78
C TYR A 378 -15.37 -12.90 7.32
N ALA A 379 -15.27 -13.66 6.23
CA ALA A 379 -16.32 -14.60 5.85
C ALA A 379 -16.57 -15.66 6.95
N GLU A 380 -15.51 -16.15 7.60
CA GLU A 380 -15.65 -17.09 8.73
C GLU A 380 -16.31 -16.47 9.96
N THR A 381 -16.14 -15.15 10.14
CA THR A 381 -16.65 -14.43 11.32
C THR A 381 -18.08 -13.91 11.12
N TYR A 382 -18.39 -13.39 9.95
CA TYR A 382 -19.63 -12.66 9.66
C TYR A 382 -20.60 -13.44 8.76
N GLY A 383 -20.20 -14.62 8.29
CA GLY A 383 -20.98 -15.48 7.40
C GLY A 383 -20.70 -15.21 5.92
N ASP A 384 -21.42 -15.95 5.07
CA ASP A 384 -21.15 -16.00 3.62
C ASP A 384 -21.52 -14.75 2.82
N ILE A 385 -22.10 -13.77 3.50
CA ILE A 385 -22.38 -12.46 2.96
C ILE A 385 -22.23 -11.41 4.05
N TYR A 386 -21.38 -10.41 3.81
CA TYR A 386 -21.14 -9.36 4.78
C TYR A 386 -20.69 -8.07 4.10
N SER A 387 -20.82 -6.95 4.81
CA SER A 387 -20.50 -5.63 4.26
C SER A 387 -19.28 -4.99 4.93
N ILE A 388 -18.31 -4.59 4.09
CA ILE A 388 -17.16 -3.78 4.48
C ILE A 388 -17.40 -2.33 4.07
N ARG A 389 -17.15 -1.40 5.00
CA ARG A 389 -17.21 0.04 4.76
C ARG A 389 -15.80 0.59 4.54
N ARG A 390 -15.52 1.16 3.37
CA ARG A 390 -14.38 2.07 3.17
C ARG A 390 -14.89 3.50 3.33
N ASN A 391 -14.55 4.14 4.44
CA ASN A 391 -14.58 5.61 4.51
C ASN A 391 -13.28 6.06 3.83
N LEU A 392 -13.29 7.05 2.94
CA LEU A 392 -12.04 7.61 2.42
C LEU A 392 -12.28 9.08 2.10
N PHE A 393 -11.45 9.97 2.63
CA PHE A 393 -11.49 11.39 2.30
C PHE A 393 -10.19 11.75 1.58
N ILE A 394 -10.33 12.15 0.32
CA ILE A 394 -9.66 13.33 -0.24
C ILE A 394 -10.53 13.92 -1.36
N VAL A 395 -11.37 13.15 -2.10
CA VAL A 395 -12.31 13.77 -3.08
C VAL A 395 -13.64 13.04 -3.34
N SER A 396 -14.13 12.12 -2.49
CA SER A 396 -15.50 11.62 -2.67
C SER A 396 -16.23 11.48 -1.34
N PHE A 397 -17.22 12.33 -1.11
CA PHE A 397 -18.16 12.28 0.02
C PHE A 397 -19.03 10.98 0.06
N MET A 398 -18.73 10.00 -0.78
CA MET A 398 -19.41 8.71 -0.89
C MET A 398 -18.46 7.60 -0.44
N GLY A 399 -18.63 7.10 0.78
CA GLY A 399 -18.00 5.85 1.18
C GLY A 399 -18.41 4.73 0.20
N MET A 400 -17.43 4.02 -0.36
CA MET A 400 -17.71 2.84 -1.17
C MET A 400 -18.03 1.67 -0.23
N GLN A 401 -19.22 1.10 -0.41
CA GLN A 401 -19.63 -0.11 0.27
C GLN A 401 -19.18 -1.30 -0.56
N LEU A 402 -18.36 -2.16 0.04
CA LEU A 402 -17.97 -3.44 -0.52
C LEU A 402 -18.82 -4.52 0.13
N LEU A 403 -19.69 -5.13 -0.64
CA LEU A 403 -20.37 -6.37 -0.26
C LEU A 403 -19.46 -7.53 -0.63
N VAL A 404 -19.25 -8.47 0.28
CA VAL A 404 -18.44 -9.65 0.03
C VAL A 404 -19.34 -10.87 0.10
N VAL A 405 -19.18 -11.79 -0.85
CA VAL A 405 -19.90 -13.08 -0.87
C VAL A 405 -18.92 -14.24 -1.03
N SER A 406 -19.14 -15.32 -0.28
CA SER A 406 -18.21 -16.46 -0.22
C SER A 406 -18.86 -17.84 -0.34
N SER A 407 -20.19 -17.98 -0.33
CA SER A 407 -20.80 -19.27 -0.63
C SER A 407 -20.89 -19.52 -2.14
N SER A 408 -20.83 -20.78 -2.55
CA SER A 408 -20.90 -21.19 -3.95
C SER A 408 -22.18 -20.66 -4.62
N GLU A 409 -23.33 -20.72 -3.93
CA GLU A 409 -24.62 -20.27 -4.46
C GLU A 409 -24.64 -18.77 -4.71
N LEU A 410 -24.17 -17.97 -3.75
CA LEU A 410 -24.16 -16.50 -3.85
C LEU A 410 -23.15 -16.03 -4.88
N VAL A 411 -21.97 -16.65 -4.94
CA VAL A 411 -20.97 -16.36 -5.98
C VAL A 411 -21.55 -16.65 -7.35
N GLN A 412 -22.17 -17.82 -7.55
CA GLN A 412 -22.81 -18.15 -8.82
C GLN A 412 -23.95 -17.20 -9.18
N GLN A 413 -24.74 -16.74 -8.22
CA GLN A 413 -25.81 -15.76 -8.45
C GLN A 413 -25.23 -14.46 -9.05
N VAL A 414 -24.16 -13.93 -8.47
CA VAL A 414 -23.47 -12.73 -8.99
C VAL A 414 -22.88 -12.98 -10.38
N LEU A 415 -22.23 -14.13 -10.59
CA LEU A 415 -21.56 -14.44 -11.86
C LEU A 415 -22.53 -14.69 -13.03
N LYS A 416 -23.71 -15.29 -12.77
CA LYS A 416 -24.77 -15.48 -13.78
C LYS A 416 -25.32 -14.14 -14.27
N GLU A 417 -25.43 -13.17 -13.37
CA GLU A 417 -25.87 -11.81 -13.67
C GLU A 417 -24.79 -10.93 -14.32
N ARG A 418 -23.56 -11.42 -14.46
CA ARG A 418 -22.50 -10.72 -15.20
C ARG A 418 -22.57 -11.08 -16.70
N PRO A 419 -22.73 -10.12 -17.63
CA PRO A 419 -22.51 -8.67 -17.46
C PRO A 419 -23.76 -7.79 -17.39
N TYR A 420 -24.93 -8.35 -17.11
CA TYR A 420 -26.21 -7.64 -17.15
C TYR A 420 -26.39 -6.69 -15.97
N ALA A 421 -26.25 -7.21 -14.74
CA ALA A 421 -26.36 -6.41 -13.52
C ALA A 421 -25.00 -6.02 -12.93
N TYR A 422 -23.93 -6.76 -13.27
CA TYR A 422 -22.59 -6.54 -12.73
C TYR A 422 -21.55 -6.36 -13.84
N VAL A 423 -20.63 -5.41 -13.67
CA VAL A 423 -19.48 -5.19 -14.58
C VAL A 423 -18.21 -4.98 -13.77
N ARG A 424 -17.02 -5.10 -14.38
CA ARG A 424 -15.79 -4.72 -13.67
C ARG A 424 -15.65 -3.20 -13.69
N SER A 425 -15.47 -2.56 -12.53
CA SER A 425 -15.32 -1.10 -12.46
C SER A 425 -14.06 -0.62 -13.22
N THR A 426 -12.98 -1.41 -13.21
CA THR A 426 -11.77 -1.16 -14.02
C THR A 426 -12.06 -1.07 -15.51
N ASN A 427 -12.94 -1.95 -16.00
CA ASN A 427 -13.32 -2.01 -17.41
C ASN A 427 -14.24 -0.84 -17.78
N LYS A 428 -15.25 -0.59 -16.95
CA LYS A 428 -16.17 0.55 -17.10
C LYS A 428 -15.43 1.89 -17.16
N ASN A 429 -14.38 2.04 -16.36
CA ASN A 429 -13.57 3.25 -16.29
C ASN A 429 -12.38 3.27 -17.27
N ASN A 430 -12.27 2.27 -18.16
CA ASN A 430 -11.20 2.13 -19.16
C ASN A 430 -9.78 2.25 -18.58
N VAL A 431 -9.57 1.63 -17.42
CA VAL A 431 -8.31 1.71 -16.66
C VAL A 431 -7.15 1.04 -17.41
N ILE A 432 -7.45 -0.06 -18.08
CA ILE A 432 -6.54 -0.73 -19.02
C ILE A 432 -7.03 -0.31 -20.42
N PRO A 433 -6.31 0.56 -21.14
CA PRO A 433 -6.78 1.15 -22.40
C PRO A 433 -6.61 0.18 -23.58
N ILE A 434 -7.15 -1.03 -23.44
CA ILE A 434 -7.14 -2.09 -24.46
C ILE A 434 -8.58 -2.60 -24.58
N SER A 435 -9.14 -2.63 -25.79
CA SER A 435 -10.45 -3.23 -26.03
C SER A 435 -10.30 -4.71 -26.42
N GLY A 436 -10.56 -5.61 -25.48
CA GLY A 436 -10.51 -7.06 -25.72
C GLY A 436 -11.52 -7.81 -24.85
N LEU A 437 -11.60 -9.14 -25.03
CA LEU A 437 -12.63 -9.97 -24.40
C LEU A 437 -12.69 -9.87 -22.85
N PHE A 438 -11.56 -9.58 -22.20
CA PHE A 438 -11.47 -9.42 -20.75
C PHE A 438 -11.87 -8.01 -20.27
N THR A 439 -11.51 -6.97 -21.04
CA THR A 439 -11.66 -5.55 -20.68
C THR A 439 -12.93 -4.91 -21.22
N ALA A 440 -13.53 -5.46 -22.28
CA ALA A 440 -14.76 -4.93 -22.84
C ALA A 440 -15.98 -5.16 -21.92
N GLU A 441 -16.95 -4.26 -22.04
CA GLU A 441 -18.26 -4.35 -21.38
C GLU A 441 -19.40 -4.15 -22.39
N GLY A 442 -20.65 -4.44 -21.98
CA GLY A 442 -21.83 -4.21 -22.81
C GLY A 442 -21.83 -4.93 -24.16
N GLU A 443 -22.32 -4.25 -25.20
CA GLU A 443 -22.42 -4.79 -26.57
C GLU A 443 -21.06 -5.10 -27.19
N ILE A 444 -20.02 -4.32 -26.88
CA ILE A 444 -18.65 -4.55 -27.36
C ILE A 444 -18.16 -5.90 -26.85
N TRP A 445 -18.38 -6.21 -25.57
CA TRP A 445 -18.05 -7.52 -25.03
C TRP A 445 -18.85 -8.64 -25.69
N LYS A 446 -20.18 -8.47 -25.88
CA LYS A 446 -21.01 -9.51 -26.51
C LYS A 446 -20.48 -9.85 -27.90
N ARG A 447 -20.08 -8.83 -28.66
CA ARG A 447 -19.43 -8.99 -29.97
C ARG A 447 -18.13 -9.75 -29.87
N HIS A 448 -17.19 -9.32 -29.02
CA HIS A 448 -15.92 -10.04 -28.82
C HIS A 448 -16.14 -11.49 -28.39
N ARG A 449 -17.05 -11.76 -27.44
CA ARG A 449 -17.35 -13.10 -26.94
C ARG A 449 -17.88 -13.99 -28.06
N ARG A 450 -18.85 -13.52 -28.83
CA ARG A 450 -19.43 -14.25 -29.96
C ARG A 450 -18.38 -14.60 -31.01
N LEU A 451 -17.47 -13.68 -31.30
CA LEU A 451 -16.48 -13.83 -32.37
C LEU A 451 -15.23 -14.61 -31.94
N CYS A 452 -14.86 -14.57 -30.65
CA CYS A 452 -13.62 -15.20 -30.17
C CYS A 452 -13.83 -16.55 -29.47
N ALA A 453 -14.94 -16.75 -28.74
CA ALA A 453 -15.16 -17.98 -27.97
C ALA A 453 -15.08 -19.29 -28.80
N PRO A 454 -15.55 -19.35 -30.07
CA PRO A 454 -15.44 -20.57 -30.87
C PRO A 454 -13.99 -21.04 -31.08
N ALA A 455 -13.02 -20.13 -31.08
CA ALA A 455 -11.60 -20.47 -31.24
C ALA A 455 -11.00 -21.18 -30.01
N PHE A 456 -11.70 -21.18 -28.87
CA PHE A 456 -11.29 -21.82 -27.62
C PHE A 456 -12.19 -22.99 -27.21
N ASN A 457 -13.04 -23.50 -28.12
CA ASN A 457 -13.85 -24.68 -27.81
C ASN A 457 -12.96 -25.92 -27.60
N GLU A 458 -13.57 -26.99 -27.09
CA GLU A 458 -12.87 -28.24 -26.78
C GLU A 458 -12.11 -28.76 -28.00
N LYS A 459 -12.77 -28.86 -29.17
CA LYS A 459 -12.14 -29.29 -30.44
C LYS A 459 -10.91 -28.45 -30.81
N SER A 460 -11.02 -27.12 -30.77
CA SER A 460 -9.90 -26.22 -31.11
C SER A 460 -8.74 -26.35 -30.12
N SER A 461 -9.04 -26.67 -28.86
CA SER A 461 -8.02 -26.90 -27.84
C SER A 461 -7.28 -28.23 -28.09
N MET A 462 -7.98 -29.26 -28.59
CA MET A 462 -7.36 -30.54 -28.97
C MET A 462 -6.36 -30.40 -30.13
N GLU A 463 -6.68 -29.57 -31.12
CA GLU A 463 -5.79 -29.28 -32.27
C GLU A 463 -4.44 -28.66 -31.83
N MET A 464 -4.34 -28.13 -30.61
CA MET A 464 -3.14 -27.49 -30.08
C MET A 464 -2.25 -28.45 -29.27
N VAL A 465 -2.70 -29.66 -28.94
CA VAL A 465 -1.96 -30.61 -28.10
C VAL A 465 -0.54 -30.89 -28.62
N PRO A 466 -0.30 -31.12 -29.92
CA PRO A 466 1.06 -31.35 -30.41
C PRO A 466 2.04 -30.19 -30.10
N LYS A 467 1.56 -28.95 -30.10
CA LYS A 467 2.37 -27.78 -29.71
C LYS A 467 2.65 -27.76 -28.21
N MET A 468 1.69 -28.18 -27.38
CA MET A 468 1.87 -28.32 -25.93
C MET A 468 2.94 -29.36 -25.62
N SER A 469 2.88 -30.52 -26.27
CA SER A 469 3.84 -31.62 -26.11
C SER A 469 5.24 -31.18 -26.52
N HIS A 470 5.36 -30.51 -27.68
CA HIS A 470 6.64 -29.96 -28.12
C HIS A 470 7.24 -28.98 -27.11
N ALA A 471 6.42 -28.10 -26.53
CA ALA A 471 6.86 -27.19 -25.49
C ALA A 471 7.31 -27.96 -24.24
N ALA A 472 6.52 -28.93 -23.76
CA ALA A 472 6.88 -29.77 -22.62
C ALA A 472 8.23 -30.49 -22.83
N SER A 473 8.53 -31.00 -24.03
CA SER A 473 9.83 -31.59 -24.35
C SER A 473 10.99 -30.59 -24.30
N LYS A 474 10.76 -29.27 -24.52
CA LYS A 474 11.80 -28.24 -24.28
C LYS A 474 12.10 -28.11 -22.79
N LEU A 475 11.07 -28.14 -21.94
CA LEU A 475 11.27 -28.13 -20.49
C LEU A 475 12.05 -29.35 -20.03
N VAL A 476 11.71 -30.56 -20.50
CA VAL A 476 12.46 -31.78 -20.16
C VAL A 476 13.94 -31.65 -20.52
N ARG A 477 14.25 -31.14 -21.73
CA ARG A 477 15.65 -30.90 -22.15
C ARG A 477 16.38 -29.94 -21.22
N LEU A 478 15.74 -28.83 -20.86
CA LEU A 478 16.30 -27.89 -19.88
C LEU A 478 16.53 -28.57 -18.52
N LEU A 479 15.55 -29.30 -18.00
CA LEU A 479 15.67 -29.97 -16.70
C LEU A 479 16.75 -31.05 -16.72
N ARG A 480 16.89 -31.79 -17.82
CA ARG A 480 17.97 -32.77 -17.98
C ARG A 480 19.34 -32.11 -18.05
N SER A 481 19.49 -30.94 -18.66
CA SER A 481 20.78 -30.22 -18.69
C SER A 481 21.19 -29.64 -17.33
N LEU A 482 20.25 -29.50 -16.38
CA LEU A 482 20.55 -29.21 -14.98
C LEU A 482 21.02 -30.44 -14.20
N SER A 483 21.01 -31.63 -14.80
CA SER A 483 21.43 -32.85 -14.12
C SER A 483 22.93 -32.85 -13.88
N PRO A 484 23.37 -33.13 -12.65
CA PRO A 484 24.79 -33.32 -12.37
C PRO A 484 25.34 -34.53 -13.16
N PRO A 485 26.67 -34.60 -13.42
CA PRO A 485 27.28 -35.65 -14.23
C PRO A 485 27.08 -37.08 -13.70
N ASP A 486 26.71 -37.23 -12.43
CA ASP A 486 26.42 -38.51 -11.77
C ASP A 486 24.94 -38.95 -11.92
N GLU A 487 24.14 -38.22 -12.71
CA GLU A 487 22.70 -38.42 -12.88
C GLU A 487 21.94 -38.51 -11.55
N SER A 488 22.45 -37.81 -10.53
CA SER A 488 21.76 -37.68 -9.24
C SER A 488 20.57 -36.71 -9.37
N CYS A 489 20.05 -36.23 -8.25
CA CYS A 489 18.83 -35.41 -8.26
C CYS A 489 19.11 -34.01 -8.81
N ILE A 490 18.19 -33.50 -9.62
CA ILE A 490 18.15 -32.08 -10.00
C ILE A 490 17.45 -31.27 -8.93
N ILE A 491 17.89 -30.02 -8.78
CA ILE A 491 17.24 -29.00 -7.95
C ILE A 491 16.70 -27.93 -8.89
N TRP A 492 15.41 -27.60 -8.76
CA TRP A 492 14.71 -26.76 -9.73
C TRP A 492 13.68 -25.84 -9.07
N GLU A 493 13.72 -24.55 -9.43
CA GLU A 493 12.67 -23.57 -9.11
C GLU A 493 11.66 -23.49 -10.28
N PRO A 494 10.43 -24.03 -10.12
CA PRO A 494 9.50 -24.19 -11.23
C PRO A 494 8.89 -22.88 -11.73
N ALA A 495 8.61 -21.91 -10.85
CA ALA A 495 7.81 -20.73 -11.18
C ALA A 495 8.33 -19.95 -12.40
N LYS A 496 9.62 -19.62 -12.42
CA LYS A 496 10.23 -18.83 -13.50
C LYS A 496 10.25 -19.57 -14.84
N SER A 497 10.76 -20.80 -14.83
CA SER A 497 10.92 -21.60 -16.06
C SER A 497 9.57 -21.99 -16.68
N LEU A 498 8.57 -22.34 -15.86
CA LEU A 498 7.19 -22.58 -16.34
C LEU A 498 6.60 -21.31 -16.94
N THR A 499 6.80 -20.15 -16.33
CA THR A 499 6.30 -18.87 -16.88
C THR A 499 6.90 -18.57 -18.26
N LEU A 500 8.19 -18.84 -18.46
CA LEU A 500 8.86 -18.68 -19.76
C LEU A 500 8.37 -19.69 -20.79
N LEU A 501 8.24 -20.95 -20.40
CA LEU A 501 7.70 -22.02 -21.23
C LEU A 501 6.29 -21.71 -21.72
N LEU A 502 5.39 -21.35 -20.79
CA LEU A 502 3.99 -21.10 -21.11
C LEU A 502 3.84 -19.80 -21.92
N LEU A 503 4.77 -18.85 -21.79
CA LEU A 503 4.82 -17.66 -22.64
C LEU A 503 5.16 -18.03 -24.10
N ASP A 504 6.14 -18.90 -24.32
CA ASP A 504 6.44 -19.43 -25.66
C ASP A 504 5.26 -20.21 -26.23
N LEU A 505 4.66 -21.08 -25.41
CA LEU A 505 3.52 -21.89 -25.83
C LEU A 505 2.34 -21.01 -26.25
N ILE A 506 1.91 -20.06 -25.42
CA ILE A 506 0.78 -19.19 -25.74
C ILE A 506 1.08 -18.30 -26.94
N CYS A 507 2.32 -17.82 -27.12
CA CYS A 507 2.71 -17.08 -28.31
C CYS A 507 2.68 -17.96 -29.57
N SER A 508 3.09 -19.23 -29.47
CA SER A 508 3.06 -20.18 -30.58
C SER A 508 1.65 -20.61 -30.98
N THR A 509 0.75 -20.81 -30.00
CA THR A 509 -0.65 -21.16 -30.25
C THR A 509 -1.50 -19.96 -30.65
N THR A 510 -1.15 -18.75 -30.18
CA THR A 510 -1.89 -17.53 -30.46
C THR A 510 -1.40 -16.79 -31.71
N LEU A 511 -0.09 -16.63 -31.85
CA LEU A 511 0.55 -15.79 -32.88
C LEU A 511 1.30 -16.61 -33.94
N GLY A 512 1.45 -17.92 -33.75
CA GLY A 512 2.26 -18.77 -34.63
C GLY A 512 3.75 -18.43 -34.58
N LYS A 513 4.22 -17.82 -33.49
CA LYS A 513 5.61 -17.44 -33.26
C LYS A 513 6.11 -18.00 -31.94
N ASP A 514 7.24 -18.67 -32.01
CA ASP A 514 8.00 -19.14 -30.86
C ASP A 514 9.13 -18.13 -30.59
N TYR A 515 9.09 -17.48 -29.42
CA TYR A 515 10.04 -16.44 -29.06
C TYR A 515 11.28 -17.01 -28.36
N ASN A 516 11.31 -18.32 -28.10
CA ASN A 516 12.34 -19.01 -27.33
C ASN A 516 12.67 -18.29 -26.01
N CYS A 517 11.61 -17.84 -25.32
CA CYS A 517 11.63 -17.32 -23.96
C CYS A 517 12.30 -18.28 -22.98
N LEU A 518 12.02 -19.58 -23.09
CA LEU A 518 12.77 -20.62 -22.39
C LEU A 518 14.08 -20.88 -23.14
N PRO A 519 15.26 -20.64 -22.51
CA PRO A 519 16.53 -20.77 -23.21
C PRO A 519 16.77 -22.22 -23.64
N SER A 520 17.13 -22.40 -24.91
CA SER A 520 17.71 -23.64 -25.44
C SER A 520 19.22 -23.71 -25.16
N GLU A 521 19.78 -24.91 -25.12
CA GLU A 521 21.23 -25.11 -24.93
C GLU A 521 22.05 -24.23 -25.89
N GLY A 522 23.00 -23.47 -25.34
CA GLY A 522 23.93 -22.64 -26.11
C GLY A 522 23.43 -21.26 -26.58
N VAL A 523 22.21 -20.83 -26.23
CA VAL A 523 21.66 -19.53 -26.64
C VAL A 523 21.69 -18.51 -25.49
N SER A 524 22.28 -17.33 -25.74
CA SER A 524 22.32 -16.23 -24.77
C SER A 524 20.91 -15.66 -24.51
N PRO A 525 20.53 -15.30 -23.26
CA PRO A 525 19.18 -14.88 -22.88
C PRO A 525 18.70 -13.51 -23.43
N GLY A 526 19.41 -12.93 -24.41
CA GLY A 526 19.44 -11.48 -24.68
C GLY A 526 18.18 -10.86 -25.29
N GLN A 527 17.29 -11.62 -25.93
CA GLN A 527 16.04 -11.11 -26.55
C GLN A 527 14.76 -11.69 -25.92
N SER A 528 14.80 -12.93 -25.44
CA SER A 528 13.70 -13.67 -24.81
C SER A 528 13.25 -13.13 -23.46
N ASN A 529 14.21 -12.66 -22.65
CA ASN A 529 13.93 -12.06 -21.34
C ASN A 529 13.20 -10.72 -21.44
N GLU A 530 13.33 -10.02 -22.58
CA GLU A 530 12.74 -8.69 -22.74
C GLU A 530 11.22 -8.77 -22.95
N LEU A 531 10.72 -9.75 -23.72
CA LEU A 531 9.29 -9.99 -23.91
C LEU A 531 8.62 -10.40 -22.60
N TRP A 532 9.20 -11.39 -21.92
CA TRP A 532 8.74 -11.83 -20.60
C TRP A 532 8.69 -10.69 -19.59
N LYS A 533 9.76 -9.89 -19.49
CA LYS A 533 9.81 -8.74 -18.59
C LYS A 533 8.75 -7.70 -18.95
N THR A 534 8.54 -7.44 -20.24
CA THR A 534 7.52 -6.48 -20.71
C THR A 534 6.12 -6.95 -20.30
N PHE A 535 5.82 -8.25 -20.43
CA PHE A 535 4.53 -8.80 -19.98
C PHE A 535 4.36 -8.76 -18.47
N LEU A 536 5.39 -9.14 -17.70
CA LEU A 536 5.33 -9.10 -16.24
C LEU A 536 5.17 -7.68 -15.71
N ASP A 537 5.94 -6.71 -16.21
CA ASP A 537 5.80 -5.30 -15.85
C ASP A 537 4.38 -4.79 -16.20
N GLY A 538 3.83 -5.26 -17.33
CA GLY A 538 2.45 -5.00 -17.75
C GLY A 538 1.41 -5.57 -16.77
N LEU A 539 1.52 -6.85 -16.39
CA LEU A 539 0.59 -7.53 -15.47
C LEU A 539 0.68 -6.99 -14.04
N GLN A 540 1.90 -6.74 -13.55
CA GLN A 540 2.12 -6.09 -12.26
C GLN A 540 1.52 -4.69 -12.25
N GLY A 541 1.70 -3.94 -13.35
CA GLY A 541 1.03 -2.68 -13.61
C GLY A 541 -0.48 -2.79 -13.54
N CYS A 542 -1.10 -3.76 -14.23
CA CYS A 542 -2.55 -4.00 -14.18
C CYS A 542 -3.05 -4.25 -12.75
N GLY A 543 -2.37 -5.10 -11.98
CA GLY A 543 -2.71 -5.35 -10.57
C GLY A 543 -2.64 -4.08 -9.74
N TYR A 544 -1.58 -3.27 -9.95
CA TYR A 544 -1.40 -1.99 -9.28
C TYR A 544 -2.47 -0.95 -9.68
N VAL A 545 -2.81 -0.83 -10.97
CA VAL A 545 -3.84 0.11 -11.41
C VAL A 545 -5.23 -0.36 -10.98
N ALA A 546 -5.49 -1.67 -10.94
CA ALA A 546 -6.74 -2.20 -10.39
C ALA A 546 -6.92 -1.83 -8.91
N GLN A 547 -5.85 -1.88 -8.11
CA GLN A 547 -5.85 -1.40 -6.73
C GLN A 547 -6.19 0.10 -6.65
N LEU A 548 -5.58 0.90 -7.53
CA LEU A 548 -5.80 2.35 -7.57
C LEU A 548 -7.14 2.75 -8.22
N SER A 549 -7.73 1.91 -9.06
CA SER A 549 -9.02 2.19 -9.74
C SER A 549 -10.23 2.16 -8.82
N ALA A 550 -10.05 1.69 -7.58
CA ALA A 550 -10.92 2.02 -6.46
C ALA A 550 -10.97 3.55 -6.19
N PHE A 551 -10.11 4.33 -6.84
CA PHE A 551 -10.00 5.79 -6.82
C PHE A 551 -10.04 6.35 -8.26
N PRO A 552 -11.22 6.42 -8.91
CA PRO A 552 -11.34 6.84 -10.32
C PRO A 552 -10.76 8.23 -10.64
N MET A 553 -10.57 9.09 -9.64
CA MET A 553 -9.91 10.40 -9.77
C MET A 553 -8.37 10.32 -9.79
N LEU A 554 -7.77 9.27 -9.22
CA LEU A 554 -6.33 9.01 -9.23
C LEU A 554 -5.88 8.22 -10.48
N THR A 555 -6.82 7.60 -11.20
CA THR A 555 -6.54 6.78 -12.40
C THR A 555 -6.85 7.49 -13.72
N ARG A 556 -7.23 8.76 -13.69
CA ARG A 556 -7.58 9.57 -14.86
C ARG A 556 -6.58 10.69 -15.05
N ASP A 557 -6.20 10.97 -16.30
CA ASP A 557 -5.15 11.85 -16.91
C ASP A 557 -4.69 13.15 -16.18
N LYS A 558 -5.31 13.49 -15.07
CA LYS A 558 -5.12 14.64 -14.18
C LYS A 558 -4.25 14.39 -12.92
N PHE A 559 -3.77 13.17 -12.65
CA PHE A 559 -2.93 12.85 -11.47
C PHE A 559 -1.45 12.66 -11.87
N PRO A 560 -0.43 13.05 -11.08
CA PRO A 560 0.96 13.05 -11.54
C PRO A 560 1.57 11.63 -11.63
N TRP A 561 1.33 10.94 -12.75
CA TRP A 561 1.88 9.60 -13.11
C TRP A 561 3.41 9.55 -13.08
N ASN A 562 4.06 10.71 -13.09
CA ASN A 562 5.51 10.86 -13.15
C ASN A 562 6.23 10.53 -11.82
N LEU A 563 5.53 10.18 -10.75
CA LEU A 563 6.15 9.78 -9.47
C LEU A 563 6.12 8.27 -9.20
N ASN A 564 5.31 7.49 -9.92
CA ASN A 564 5.15 6.07 -9.67
C ASN A 564 5.88 5.20 -10.71
N ALA A 565 6.96 4.53 -10.30
CA ALA A 565 7.77 3.69 -11.19
C ALA A 565 6.97 2.54 -11.82
N THR A 566 6.06 1.91 -11.06
CA THR A 566 5.22 0.80 -11.52
C THR A 566 4.23 1.26 -12.61
N LEU A 567 3.57 2.41 -12.44
CA LEU A 567 2.67 2.97 -13.47
C LEU A 567 3.43 3.39 -14.73
N LYS A 568 4.62 3.98 -14.59
CA LYS A 568 5.47 4.30 -15.76
C LYS A 568 5.84 3.03 -16.53
N ASN A 569 6.29 1.99 -15.84
CA ASN A 569 6.66 0.73 -16.46
C ASN A 569 5.46 0.05 -17.12
N PHE A 570 4.28 0.13 -16.49
CA PHE A 570 3.02 -0.34 -17.06
C PHE A 570 2.72 0.28 -18.43
N TYR A 571 2.62 1.61 -18.52
CA TYR A 571 2.29 2.29 -19.78
C TYR A 571 3.38 2.12 -20.85
N ARG A 572 4.66 2.11 -20.46
CA ARG A 572 5.76 1.78 -21.39
C ARG A 572 5.61 0.39 -21.96
N SER A 573 5.30 -0.59 -21.11
CA SER A 573 5.10 -1.98 -21.52
C SER A 573 3.90 -2.12 -22.45
N LEU A 574 2.77 -1.48 -22.13
CA LEU A 574 1.61 -1.44 -23.02
C LEU A 574 1.93 -0.85 -24.39
N LYS A 575 2.68 0.26 -24.45
CA LYS A 575 3.08 0.88 -25.72
C LYS A 575 3.98 -0.05 -26.53
N LYS A 576 4.91 -0.73 -25.87
CA LYS A 576 5.82 -1.68 -26.52
C LYS A 576 5.08 -2.89 -27.07
N LEU A 577 4.22 -3.52 -26.27
CA LEU A 577 3.40 -4.66 -26.69
C LEU A 577 2.44 -4.29 -27.84
N ASN A 578 1.82 -3.10 -27.79
CA ASN A 578 0.99 -2.60 -28.88
C ASN A 578 1.76 -2.56 -30.20
N LYS A 579 2.97 -1.99 -30.20
CA LYS A 579 3.83 -1.92 -31.38
C LYS A 579 4.16 -3.31 -31.91
N MET A 580 4.57 -4.24 -31.03
CA MET A 580 4.90 -5.60 -31.43
C MET A 580 3.71 -6.30 -32.08
N TRP A 581 2.50 -6.13 -31.55
CA TRP A 581 1.33 -6.84 -32.07
C TRP A 581 0.84 -6.23 -33.39
N ASP A 582 0.97 -4.90 -33.56
CA ASP A 582 0.75 -4.26 -34.85
C ASP A 582 1.69 -4.87 -35.91
N GLU A 583 2.98 -5.03 -35.61
CA GLU A 583 3.95 -5.66 -36.52
C GLU A 583 3.57 -7.11 -36.86
N VAL A 584 3.22 -7.94 -35.87
CA VAL A 584 2.81 -9.34 -36.08
C VAL A 584 1.54 -9.45 -36.94
N ILE A 585 0.54 -8.61 -36.68
CA ILE A 585 -0.71 -8.60 -37.44
C ILE A 585 -0.44 -8.20 -38.89
N GLN A 586 0.30 -7.10 -39.11
CA GLN A 586 0.59 -6.63 -40.47
C GLN A 586 1.43 -7.63 -41.26
N GLU A 587 2.45 -8.23 -40.63
CA GLU A 587 3.25 -9.28 -41.26
C GLU A 587 2.36 -10.46 -41.70
N ARG A 588 1.42 -10.90 -40.83
CA ARG A 588 0.50 -11.99 -41.17
C ARG A 588 -0.45 -11.63 -42.31
N ARG A 589 -0.98 -10.41 -42.34
CA ARG A 589 -1.85 -9.95 -43.44
C ARG A 589 -1.10 -9.95 -44.78
N VAL A 590 0.15 -9.47 -44.79
CA VAL A 590 1.02 -9.46 -45.98
C VAL A 590 1.33 -10.88 -46.45
N GLN A 591 1.72 -11.79 -45.55
CA GLN A 591 1.99 -13.20 -45.88
C GLN A 591 0.77 -13.85 -46.53
N ARG A 592 -0.43 -13.61 -45.99
CA ARG A 592 -1.67 -14.17 -46.55
C ARG A 592 -2.04 -13.56 -47.90
N ALA A 593 -1.86 -12.25 -48.08
CA ALA A 593 -2.05 -11.60 -49.37
C ALA A 593 -1.09 -12.15 -50.44
N ALA A 594 0.10 -12.59 -50.02
CA ALA A 594 1.08 -13.27 -50.87
C ALA A 594 0.81 -14.79 -51.06
N GLY A 595 -0.30 -15.32 -50.55
CA GLY A 595 -0.69 -16.72 -50.73
C GLY A 595 -0.02 -17.72 -49.77
N ALA A 596 0.53 -17.27 -48.64
CA ALA A 596 1.11 -18.17 -47.64
C ALA A 596 0.08 -19.12 -47.03
N GLU A 597 0.54 -20.30 -46.61
CA GLU A 597 -0.26 -21.34 -45.96
C GLU A 597 -0.82 -20.89 -44.59
N VAL A 598 -2.03 -21.35 -44.27
CA VAL A 598 -2.72 -21.05 -43.01
C VAL A 598 -2.10 -21.88 -41.88
N LYS A 599 -1.61 -21.21 -40.82
CA LYS A 599 -0.92 -21.83 -39.68
C LYS A 599 -1.87 -22.37 -38.60
N LEU A 600 -3.18 -22.14 -38.77
CA LEU A 600 -4.28 -22.59 -37.89
C LEU A 600 -4.15 -22.15 -36.41
N ASP A 601 -3.32 -21.14 -36.13
CA ASP A 601 -3.22 -20.48 -34.84
C ASP A 601 -4.45 -19.58 -34.55
N LEU A 602 -4.58 -19.07 -33.32
CA LEU A 602 -5.72 -18.20 -32.97
C LEU A 602 -5.75 -16.94 -33.83
N LEU A 603 -4.60 -16.38 -34.19
CA LEU A 603 -4.50 -15.23 -35.08
C LEU A 603 -5.18 -15.52 -36.43
N ASP A 604 -4.97 -16.70 -37.03
CA ASP A 604 -5.65 -17.12 -38.27
C ASP A 604 -7.15 -17.37 -38.07
N LYS A 605 -7.53 -17.98 -36.93
CA LYS A 605 -8.94 -18.25 -36.58
C LYS A 605 -9.75 -16.96 -36.33
N LEU A 606 -9.09 -15.83 -36.09
CA LEU A 606 -9.71 -14.55 -35.73
C LEU A 606 -9.54 -13.44 -36.77
N GLN A 607 -9.12 -13.79 -37.99
CA GLN A 607 -8.85 -12.83 -39.07
C GLN A 607 -10.07 -12.01 -39.52
N HIS A 608 -11.29 -12.46 -39.19
CA HIS A 608 -12.54 -11.73 -39.42
C HIS A 608 -12.75 -10.52 -38.51
N LEU A 609 -11.91 -10.35 -37.47
CA LEU A 609 -11.88 -9.16 -36.63
C LEU A 609 -11.19 -8.00 -37.34
N THR A 610 -11.55 -6.77 -36.98
CA THR A 610 -10.76 -5.59 -37.37
C THR A 610 -9.39 -5.64 -36.71
N ASP A 611 -8.41 -4.90 -37.24
CA ASP A 611 -7.05 -4.92 -36.68
C ASP A 611 -7.01 -4.42 -35.22
N GLU A 612 -7.86 -3.44 -34.85
CA GLU A 612 -7.99 -2.98 -33.47
C GLU A 612 -8.61 -4.05 -32.56
N GLU A 613 -9.69 -4.70 -33.00
CA GLU A 613 -10.33 -5.80 -32.26
C GLU A 613 -9.37 -6.99 -32.10
N LEU A 614 -8.66 -7.34 -33.17
CA LEU A 614 -7.71 -8.45 -33.21
C LEU A 614 -6.54 -8.18 -32.26
N LYS A 615 -5.89 -7.01 -32.37
CA LYS A 615 -4.80 -6.60 -31.47
C LYS A 615 -5.21 -6.68 -30.01
N GLY A 616 -6.33 -6.07 -29.65
CA GLY A 616 -6.79 -6.05 -28.27
C GLY A 616 -7.08 -7.45 -27.71
N ASN A 617 -7.66 -8.35 -28.52
CA ASN A 617 -7.90 -9.72 -28.09
C ASN A 617 -6.61 -10.56 -27.97
N LEU A 618 -5.68 -10.44 -28.92
CA LEU A 618 -4.41 -11.17 -28.86
C LEU A 618 -3.56 -10.74 -27.66
N MET A 619 -3.53 -9.44 -27.32
CA MET A 619 -2.88 -8.95 -26.10
C MET A 619 -3.48 -9.61 -24.85
N ILE A 620 -4.81 -9.70 -24.77
CA ILE A 620 -5.51 -10.31 -23.65
C ILE A 620 -5.27 -11.81 -23.56
N PHE A 621 -5.27 -12.55 -24.68
CA PHE A 621 -5.07 -14.00 -24.66
C PHE A 621 -3.67 -14.38 -24.17
N VAL A 622 -2.64 -13.69 -24.67
CA VAL A 622 -1.28 -13.90 -24.20
C VAL A 622 -1.18 -13.52 -22.72
N ALA A 623 -1.58 -12.31 -22.33
CA ALA A 623 -1.46 -11.84 -20.95
C ALA A 623 -2.21 -12.71 -19.92
N ALA A 624 -3.39 -13.24 -20.27
CA ALA A 624 -4.19 -14.06 -19.37
C ALA A 624 -3.71 -15.51 -19.28
N GLY A 625 -3.07 -16.04 -20.33
CA GLY A 625 -2.80 -17.46 -20.48
C GLY A 625 -1.51 -17.96 -19.83
N PHE A 626 -0.40 -17.21 -19.93
CA PHE A 626 0.90 -17.81 -19.56
C PHE A 626 1.10 -17.92 -18.03
N GLU A 627 0.86 -16.86 -17.27
CA GLU A 627 1.18 -16.83 -15.84
C GLU A 627 0.19 -17.67 -15.02
N THR A 628 -1.10 -17.66 -15.39
CA THR A 628 -2.14 -18.44 -14.70
C THR A 628 -1.91 -19.95 -14.81
N THR A 629 -1.66 -20.44 -16.03
CA THR A 629 -1.37 -21.86 -16.29
C THR A 629 -0.05 -22.27 -15.63
N ALA A 630 1.02 -21.46 -15.75
CA ALA A 630 2.31 -21.75 -15.13
C ALA A 630 2.21 -21.90 -13.60
N MET A 631 1.49 -21.00 -12.92
CA MET A 631 1.29 -21.09 -11.47
C MET A 631 0.44 -22.30 -11.08
N THR A 632 -0.56 -22.67 -11.89
CA THR A 632 -1.35 -23.88 -11.67
C THR A 632 -0.47 -25.14 -11.71
N ILE A 633 0.41 -25.24 -12.71
CA ILE A 633 1.36 -26.36 -12.81
C ILE A 633 2.30 -26.38 -11.60
N ALA A 634 2.85 -25.23 -11.20
CA ALA A 634 3.76 -25.15 -10.06
C ALA A 634 3.08 -25.57 -8.74
N TRP A 635 1.83 -25.14 -8.50
CA TRP A 635 1.04 -25.58 -7.35
C TRP A 635 0.69 -27.07 -7.42
N CYS A 636 0.40 -27.61 -8.61
CA CYS A 636 0.13 -29.03 -8.78
C CYS A 636 1.36 -29.87 -8.39
N LEU A 637 2.55 -29.48 -8.86
CA LEU A 637 3.81 -30.13 -8.48
C LEU A 637 4.10 -30.02 -6.98
N TYR A 638 3.76 -28.89 -6.35
CA TYR A 638 3.84 -28.73 -4.91
C TYR A 638 2.93 -29.74 -4.18
N TYR A 639 1.67 -29.90 -4.57
CA TYR A 639 0.79 -30.89 -3.94
C TYR A 639 1.24 -32.32 -4.21
N LEU A 640 1.70 -32.65 -5.42
CA LEU A 640 2.27 -33.97 -5.70
C LEU A 640 3.50 -34.27 -4.83
N CYS A 641 4.29 -33.26 -4.46
CA CYS A 641 5.35 -33.42 -3.47
C CYS A 641 4.80 -33.73 -2.07
N LEU A 642 3.74 -33.05 -1.63
CA LEU A 642 3.14 -33.24 -0.30
C LEU A 642 2.41 -34.58 -0.15
N TYR A 643 1.94 -35.17 -1.25
CA TYR A 643 1.15 -36.41 -1.26
C TYR A 643 1.82 -37.49 -2.13
N PRO A 644 2.82 -38.23 -1.60
CA PRO A 644 3.56 -39.24 -2.36
C PRO A 644 2.68 -40.35 -2.96
N ASP A 645 1.61 -40.76 -2.27
CA ASP A 645 0.69 -41.79 -2.78
C ASP A 645 -0.09 -41.30 -4.01
N ILE A 646 -0.51 -40.03 -4.00
CA ILE A 646 -1.15 -39.37 -5.13
C ILE A 646 -0.15 -39.22 -6.28
N GLN A 647 1.10 -38.83 -5.99
CA GLN A 647 2.16 -38.78 -6.99
C GLN A 647 2.42 -40.14 -7.63
N ALA A 648 2.47 -41.21 -6.84
CA ALA A 648 2.67 -42.56 -7.35
C ALA A 648 1.50 -43.00 -8.24
N LYS A 649 0.26 -42.71 -7.85
CA LYS A 649 -0.93 -43.02 -8.64
C LYS A 649 -0.95 -42.25 -9.97
N ALA A 650 -0.70 -40.94 -9.94
CA ALA A 650 -0.59 -40.12 -11.15
C ALA A 650 0.55 -40.60 -12.06
N ARG A 651 1.69 -41.01 -11.49
CA ARG A 651 2.79 -41.58 -12.27
C ARG A 651 2.44 -42.92 -12.89
N SER A 652 1.73 -43.80 -12.19
CA SER A 652 1.29 -45.09 -12.73
C SER A 652 0.42 -44.89 -13.98
N GLU A 653 -0.52 -43.95 -13.93
CA GLU A 653 -1.37 -43.60 -15.08
C GLU A 653 -0.53 -43.09 -16.28
N VAL A 654 0.48 -42.27 -16.03
CA VAL A 654 1.41 -41.78 -17.07
C VAL A 654 2.32 -42.89 -17.60
N ASP A 655 2.67 -43.86 -16.78
CA ASP A 655 3.51 -44.99 -17.21
C ASP A 655 2.72 -46.01 -18.05
N GLU A 656 1.40 -46.10 -17.87
CA GLU A 656 0.50 -46.95 -18.67
C GLU A 656 0.44 -46.52 -20.14
N ILE A 657 0.42 -45.21 -20.43
CA ILE A 657 0.50 -44.70 -21.81
C ILE A 657 1.89 -44.93 -22.45
N GLY A 658 2.95 -45.03 -21.64
CA GLY A 658 4.30 -45.41 -22.07
C GLY A 658 5.11 -44.35 -22.85
N HIS A 659 4.50 -43.29 -23.36
CA HIS A 659 5.16 -42.18 -24.07
C HIS A 659 4.71 -40.79 -23.58
N ASP A 660 5.39 -39.74 -24.04
CA ASP A 660 4.92 -38.37 -23.81
C ASP A 660 3.54 -38.19 -24.46
N PRO A 661 2.58 -37.50 -23.80
CA PRO A 661 1.27 -37.23 -24.37
C PRO A 661 1.42 -36.41 -25.65
N GLN A 662 0.83 -36.84 -26.75
CA GLN A 662 0.98 -36.23 -28.08
C GLN A 662 -0.34 -35.85 -28.73
N ASP A 663 -1.44 -36.51 -28.34
CA ASP A 663 -2.74 -36.27 -28.94
C ASP A 663 -3.90 -36.33 -27.94
N GLY A 664 -5.10 -36.40 -28.49
CA GLY A 664 -6.32 -36.39 -27.70
C GLY A 664 -6.70 -37.70 -27.04
N GLU A 665 -6.26 -38.82 -27.59
CA GLU A 665 -6.53 -40.15 -27.05
C GLU A 665 -5.73 -40.31 -25.76
N ASP A 666 -4.45 -39.93 -25.78
CA ASP A 666 -3.58 -39.90 -24.60
C ASP A 666 -4.21 -39.09 -23.45
N LEU A 667 -4.73 -37.90 -23.75
CA LEU A 667 -5.33 -37.03 -22.74
C LEU A 667 -6.61 -37.60 -22.14
N ASN A 668 -7.36 -38.43 -22.87
CA ASN A 668 -8.54 -39.09 -22.34
C ASN A 668 -8.20 -40.21 -21.35
N GLU A 669 -6.98 -40.76 -21.42
CA GLU A 669 -6.47 -41.79 -20.52
C GLU A 669 -5.86 -41.20 -19.23
N LEU A 670 -5.43 -39.93 -19.26
CA LEU A 670 -4.82 -39.21 -18.13
C LEU A 670 -5.85 -38.61 -17.15
N LEU A 671 -6.85 -39.41 -16.75
CA LEU A 671 -7.98 -38.97 -15.93
C LEU A 671 -7.57 -38.49 -14.53
N PHE A 672 -6.65 -39.19 -13.88
CA PHE A 672 -6.19 -38.88 -12.53
C PHE A 672 -5.22 -37.70 -12.53
N VAL A 673 -4.38 -37.53 -13.55
CA VAL A 673 -3.58 -36.31 -13.74
C VAL A 673 -4.51 -35.11 -13.95
N GLU A 674 -5.55 -35.22 -14.79
CA GLU A 674 -6.57 -34.17 -14.94
C GLU A 674 -7.26 -33.87 -13.60
N ALA A 675 -7.63 -34.90 -12.84
CA ALA A 675 -8.21 -34.73 -11.52
C ALA A 675 -7.27 -33.99 -10.54
N CYS A 676 -5.96 -34.25 -10.59
CA CYS A 676 -4.96 -33.53 -9.80
C CYS A 676 -4.89 -32.04 -10.19
N VAL A 677 -4.97 -31.72 -11.48
CA VAL A 677 -5.00 -30.33 -11.97
C VAL A 677 -6.28 -29.62 -11.52
N ILE A 678 -7.44 -30.27 -11.65
CA ILE A 678 -8.72 -29.70 -11.21
C ILE A 678 -8.71 -29.47 -9.69
N GLU A 679 -8.21 -30.44 -8.91
CA GLU A 679 -8.10 -30.29 -7.47
C GLU A 679 -7.13 -29.18 -7.06
N THR A 680 -6.03 -29.02 -7.80
CA THR A 680 -5.11 -27.88 -7.62
C THR A 680 -5.82 -26.56 -7.83
N LEU A 681 -6.65 -26.45 -8.89
CA LEU A 681 -7.43 -25.24 -9.15
C LEU A 681 -8.51 -24.99 -8.09
N ARG A 682 -9.00 -26.04 -7.41
CA ARG A 682 -9.96 -25.90 -6.29
C ARG A 682 -9.27 -25.32 -5.06
N VAL A 683 -8.16 -25.90 -4.66
CA VAL A 683 -7.45 -25.52 -3.42
C VAL A 683 -6.61 -24.26 -3.62
N GLN A 684 -6.02 -24.07 -4.80
CA GLN A 684 -5.05 -23.00 -5.08
C GLN A 684 -5.28 -22.35 -6.46
N PRO A 685 -6.46 -21.71 -6.69
CA PRO A 685 -6.78 -21.08 -7.97
C PRO A 685 -5.90 -19.85 -8.25
N PRO A 686 -5.40 -19.63 -9.48
CA PRO A 686 -4.67 -18.41 -9.81
C PRO A 686 -5.45 -17.11 -9.53
N GLY A 687 -6.78 -17.15 -9.69
CA GLY A 687 -7.70 -16.05 -9.36
C GLY A 687 -8.51 -16.31 -8.10
N PHE A 688 -8.16 -15.65 -7.00
CA PHE A 688 -8.79 -15.88 -5.68
C PHE A 688 -10.18 -15.28 -5.52
N PHE A 689 -10.44 -14.14 -6.17
CA PHE A 689 -11.70 -13.42 -6.06
C PHE A 689 -11.95 -12.56 -7.31
N LEU A 690 -13.20 -12.11 -7.48
CA LEU A 690 -13.55 -11.15 -8.53
C LEU A 690 -14.22 -9.93 -7.90
N LEU A 691 -13.74 -8.75 -8.27
CA LEU A 691 -14.34 -7.48 -7.87
C LEU A 691 -15.22 -6.91 -8.99
N GLN A 692 -16.45 -6.57 -8.66
CA GLN A 692 -17.47 -6.15 -9.62
C GLN A 692 -18.27 -4.96 -9.07
N GLU A 693 -18.83 -4.16 -9.96
CA GLU A 693 -19.74 -3.06 -9.65
C GLU A 693 -21.14 -3.44 -10.12
N CYS A 694 -22.11 -3.35 -9.23
CA CYS A 694 -23.52 -3.44 -9.56
C CYS A 694 -23.94 -2.20 -10.37
N ILE A 695 -24.45 -2.35 -11.58
CA ILE A 695 -24.82 -1.21 -12.46
C ILE A 695 -26.32 -1.03 -12.65
N SER A 696 -27.12 -2.02 -12.26
CA SER A 696 -28.58 -1.97 -12.32
C SER A 696 -29.18 -2.36 -10.97
N LYS A 697 -30.48 -2.10 -10.76
CA LYS A 697 -31.14 -2.59 -9.54
C LYS A 697 -31.30 -4.09 -9.68
N THR A 698 -30.72 -4.85 -8.75
CA THR A 698 -30.80 -6.31 -8.73
C THR A 698 -31.01 -6.82 -7.32
N THR A 699 -31.20 -8.12 -7.15
CA THR A 699 -31.38 -8.77 -5.86
C THR A 699 -30.26 -9.77 -5.61
N LEU A 700 -29.70 -9.78 -4.40
CA LEU A 700 -28.69 -10.73 -3.95
C LEU A 700 -29.01 -11.14 -2.52
N ALA A 701 -29.01 -12.45 -2.23
CA ALA A 701 -29.43 -13.01 -0.94
C ALA A 701 -30.79 -12.48 -0.45
N GLY A 702 -31.75 -12.29 -1.37
CA GLY A 702 -33.09 -11.75 -1.06
C GLY A 702 -33.14 -10.24 -0.82
N GLU A 703 -32.02 -9.53 -0.84
CA GLU A 703 -31.95 -8.09 -0.60
C GLU A 703 -31.73 -7.28 -1.89
N GLN A 704 -32.32 -6.08 -1.92
CA GLN A 704 -32.17 -5.16 -3.04
C GLN A 704 -30.77 -4.52 -3.04
N ILE A 705 -29.99 -4.78 -4.08
CA ILE A 705 -28.66 -4.23 -4.26
C ILE A 705 -28.74 -2.98 -5.14
N PRO A 706 -28.37 -1.79 -4.62
CA PRO A 706 -28.41 -0.57 -5.39
C PRO A 706 -27.25 -0.49 -6.40
N PRO A 707 -27.45 0.16 -7.56
CA PRO A 707 -26.36 0.50 -8.46
C PRO A 707 -25.23 1.27 -7.76
N GLY A 708 -24.00 1.04 -8.21
CA GLY A 708 -22.76 1.56 -7.62
C GLY A 708 -22.27 0.80 -6.38
N THR A 709 -22.91 -0.33 -6.03
CA THR A 709 -22.41 -1.22 -4.96
C THR A 709 -21.29 -2.08 -5.50
N MET A 710 -20.14 -2.11 -4.82
CA MET A 710 -19.05 -3.03 -5.15
C MET A 710 -19.35 -4.39 -4.53
N VAL A 711 -19.15 -5.46 -5.29
CA VAL A 711 -19.32 -6.85 -4.86
C VAL A 711 -18.02 -7.60 -5.11
N ALA A 712 -17.42 -8.15 -4.05
CA ALA A 712 -16.32 -9.10 -4.14
C ALA A 712 -16.85 -10.52 -3.99
N THR A 713 -16.58 -11.38 -4.97
CA THR A 713 -16.89 -12.81 -4.91
C THR A 713 -15.63 -13.60 -4.57
N LEU A 714 -15.56 -14.23 -3.40
CA LEU A 714 -14.41 -15.02 -2.96
C LEU A 714 -14.48 -16.42 -3.58
N LEU A 715 -13.82 -16.61 -4.74
CA LEU A 715 -13.88 -17.85 -5.50
C LEU A 715 -13.18 -18.98 -4.74
N HIS A 716 -11.99 -18.71 -4.20
CA HIS A 716 -11.21 -19.68 -3.43
C HIS A 716 -12.00 -20.15 -2.19
N LYS A 717 -12.45 -19.23 -1.34
CA LYS A 717 -13.27 -19.56 -0.16
C LYS A 717 -14.49 -20.41 -0.49
N ALA A 718 -15.18 -20.14 -1.59
CA ALA A 718 -16.34 -20.91 -2.04
C ALA A 718 -15.99 -22.34 -2.48
N MET A 719 -14.75 -22.58 -2.94
CA MET A 719 -14.26 -23.88 -3.41
C MET A 719 -13.61 -24.72 -2.30
N ILE A 720 -13.21 -24.10 -1.18
CA ILE A 720 -12.60 -24.77 -0.02
C ILE A 720 -13.53 -24.82 1.20
N CYS A 721 -14.84 -24.65 1.02
CA CYS A 721 -15.80 -24.81 2.10
C CYS A 721 -15.88 -26.28 2.55
N LYS A 722 -16.49 -26.54 3.71
CA LYS A 722 -16.54 -27.89 4.29
C LYS A 722 -17.28 -28.87 3.40
N GLU A 723 -18.32 -28.40 2.71
CA GLU A 723 -19.17 -29.15 1.80
C GLU A 723 -18.39 -29.63 0.56
N GLU A 724 -17.33 -28.91 0.18
CA GLU A 724 -16.46 -29.23 -0.96
C GLU A 724 -15.17 -29.97 -0.54
N GLY A 725 -15.09 -30.46 0.70
CA GLY A 725 -13.92 -31.22 1.20
C GLY A 725 -12.88 -30.37 1.95
N GLY A 726 -13.15 -29.09 2.18
CA GLY A 726 -12.25 -28.20 2.94
C GLY A 726 -10.93 -27.93 2.19
N THR A 727 -9.83 -27.85 2.93
CA THR A 727 -8.48 -27.58 2.39
C THR A 727 -7.70 -28.86 2.05
N ALA A 728 -8.29 -30.05 2.23
CA ALA A 728 -7.63 -31.32 1.91
C ALA A 728 -7.49 -31.49 0.40
N PHE A 729 -6.34 -31.98 -0.08
CA PHE A 729 -6.12 -32.24 -1.50
C PHE A 729 -6.59 -33.66 -1.85
N GLN A 730 -7.73 -33.77 -2.55
CA GLN A 730 -8.43 -35.03 -2.82
C GLN A 730 -8.82 -35.18 -4.30
N PRO A 731 -7.88 -35.51 -5.20
CA PRO A 731 -8.16 -35.65 -6.64
C PRO A 731 -9.27 -36.65 -6.98
N ASP A 732 -9.38 -37.76 -6.24
CA ASP A 732 -10.37 -38.82 -6.49
C ASP A 732 -11.82 -38.32 -6.51
N GLN A 733 -12.13 -37.20 -5.83
CA GLN A 733 -13.48 -36.63 -5.79
C GLN A 733 -13.99 -36.12 -7.14
N TRP A 734 -13.07 -35.91 -8.10
CA TRP A 734 -13.36 -35.46 -9.45
C TRP A 734 -13.62 -36.59 -10.43
N ILE A 735 -13.39 -37.84 -10.03
CA ILE A 735 -13.59 -39.01 -10.88
C ILE A 735 -14.97 -39.60 -10.60
N LEU A 736 -15.64 -40.07 -11.64
CA LEU A 736 -16.92 -40.77 -11.48
C LEU A 736 -16.74 -42.06 -10.67
N PRO A 737 -17.74 -42.51 -9.89
CA PRO A 737 -17.62 -43.74 -9.10
C PRO A 737 -17.29 -45.00 -9.91
N ASN A 738 -17.59 -45.01 -11.22
CA ASN A 738 -17.25 -46.10 -12.13
C ASN A 738 -15.81 -46.03 -12.69
N GLY A 739 -15.06 -44.97 -12.38
CA GLY A 739 -13.70 -44.74 -12.87
C GLY A 739 -13.59 -44.32 -14.34
N GLN A 740 -14.70 -44.14 -15.06
CA GLN A 740 -14.71 -43.98 -16.53
C GLN A 740 -14.75 -42.51 -17.00
N GLY A 741 -14.28 -41.58 -16.17
CA GLY A 741 -14.14 -40.17 -16.57
C GLY A 741 -14.30 -39.17 -15.44
N ILE A 742 -14.04 -37.90 -15.77
CA ILE A 742 -14.24 -36.77 -14.86
C ILE A 742 -15.74 -36.53 -14.63
N ASN A 743 -16.10 -36.28 -13.36
CA ASN A 743 -17.42 -35.88 -12.93
C ASN A 743 -17.76 -34.46 -13.45
N ARG A 744 -18.23 -34.41 -14.71
CA ARG A 744 -18.58 -33.16 -15.40
C ARG A 744 -19.70 -32.38 -14.69
N ALA A 745 -20.57 -33.06 -13.94
CA ALA A 745 -21.61 -32.38 -13.17
C ALA A 745 -21.01 -31.53 -12.04
N ARG A 746 -20.04 -32.11 -11.31
CA ARG A 746 -19.29 -31.37 -10.28
C ARG A 746 -18.38 -30.30 -10.89
N LEU A 747 -17.72 -30.58 -12.01
CA LEU A 747 -16.84 -29.60 -12.67
C LEU A 747 -17.57 -28.31 -13.12
N ARG A 748 -18.90 -28.37 -13.32
CA ARG A 748 -19.72 -27.19 -13.67
C ARG A 748 -19.87 -26.19 -12.51
N SER A 749 -19.78 -26.63 -11.26
CA SER A 749 -19.79 -25.72 -10.09
C SER A 749 -18.40 -25.19 -9.74
N HIS A 750 -17.34 -25.65 -10.43
CA HIS A 750 -15.98 -25.21 -10.19
C HIS A 750 -15.77 -23.73 -10.58
N LEU A 751 -15.27 -22.91 -9.66
CA LEU A 751 -15.25 -21.44 -9.79
C LEU A 751 -13.89 -20.84 -10.19
N ALA A 752 -12.80 -21.63 -10.28
CA ALA A 752 -11.47 -21.11 -10.67
C ALA A 752 -11.44 -20.38 -12.03
N PHE A 753 -12.36 -20.71 -12.94
CA PHE A 753 -12.50 -20.04 -14.24
C PHE A 753 -13.61 -18.99 -14.27
N GLY A 754 -14.11 -18.58 -13.10
CA GLY A 754 -15.32 -17.78 -12.95
C GLY A 754 -16.58 -18.60 -13.22
N GLY A 755 -17.60 -17.96 -13.80
CA GLY A 755 -18.87 -18.62 -14.11
C GLY A 755 -19.80 -17.71 -14.90
N GLY A 756 -20.93 -18.26 -15.33
CA GLY A 756 -21.94 -17.55 -16.11
C GLY A 756 -21.46 -17.15 -17.52
N PRO A 757 -22.11 -16.17 -18.16
CA PRO A 757 -21.78 -15.75 -19.53
C PRO A 757 -20.32 -15.30 -19.74
N ARG A 758 -19.64 -14.91 -18.65
CA ARG A 758 -18.25 -14.44 -18.65
C ARG A 758 -17.24 -15.45 -18.08
N GLU A 759 -17.59 -16.74 -18.04
CA GLU A 759 -16.62 -17.81 -17.76
C GLU A 759 -15.41 -17.72 -18.71
N CYS A 760 -14.22 -18.01 -18.20
CA CYS A 760 -12.98 -17.98 -18.97
C CYS A 760 -13.12 -18.82 -20.26
N PRO A 761 -12.91 -18.23 -21.46
CA PRO A 761 -12.96 -18.98 -22.71
C PRO A 761 -11.82 -20.02 -22.79
N GLY A 762 -10.66 -19.73 -22.20
CA GLY A 762 -9.48 -20.58 -22.26
C GLY A 762 -9.49 -21.78 -21.30
N LYS A 763 -10.60 -22.06 -20.60
CA LYS A 763 -10.70 -23.13 -19.59
C LYS A 763 -10.22 -24.50 -20.12
N HIS A 764 -10.73 -24.91 -21.29
CA HIS A 764 -10.38 -26.21 -21.87
C HIS A 764 -8.93 -26.27 -22.36
N LEU A 765 -8.38 -25.14 -22.80
CA LEU A 765 -6.99 -25.04 -23.23
C LEU A 765 -6.05 -25.15 -22.02
N ALA A 766 -6.27 -24.33 -20.99
CA ALA A 766 -5.42 -24.26 -19.80
C ALA A 766 -5.36 -25.59 -19.04
N ILE A 767 -6.48 -26.31 -18.89
CA ILE A 767 -6.47 -27.63 -18.24
C ILE A 767 -5.61 -28.62 -19.03
N LYS A 768 -5.74 -28.66 -20.36
CA LYS A 768 -4.93 -29.55 -21.21
C LYS A 768 -3.45 -29.20 -21.17
N GLU A 769 -3.12 -27.91 -21.22
CA GLU A 769 -1.73 -27.45 -21.07
C GLU A 769 -1.14 -27.93 -19.74
N CYS A 770 -1.90 -27.84 -18.64
CA CYS A 770 -1.47 -28.35 -17.34
C CYS A 770 -1.27 -29.87 -17.36
N VAL A 771 -2.24 -30.63 -17.90
CA VAL A 771 -2.16 -32.10 -17.96
C VAL A 771 -0.96 -32.56 -18.77
N VAL A 772 -0.76 -32.01 -19.98
CA VAL A 772 0.38 -32.36 -20.85
C VAL A 772 1.69 -32.10 -20.12
N VAL A 773 1.87 -30.90 -19.53
CA VAL A 773 3.14 -30.54 -18.88
C VAL A 773 3.37 -31.39 -17.62
N VAL A 774 2.37 -31.58 -16.77
CA VAL A 774 2.49 -32.39 -15.54
C VAL A 774 2.78 -33.86 -15.88
N ALA A 775 2.05 -34.45 -16.83
CA ALA A 775 2.27 -35.81 -17.27
C ALA A 775 3.69 -36.00 -17.84
N THR A 776 4.14 -35.08 -18.69
CA THR A 776 5.50 -35.12 -19.26
C THR A 776 6.58 -35.05 -18.16
N ILE A 777 6.39 -34.23 -17.12
CA ILE A 777 7.32 -34.18 -15.98
C ILE A 777 7.31 -35.51 -15.22
N LEU A 778 6.13 -36.08 -14.92
CA LEU A 778 6.01 -37.37 -14.22
C LEU A 778 6.62 -38.54 -15.02
N ARG A 779 6.52 -38.48 -16.37
CA ARG A 779 7.12 -39.46 -17.26
C ARG A 779 8.64 -39.46 -17.15
N HIS A 780 9.26 -38.28 -17.13
CA HIS A 780 10.73 -38.13 -17.17
C HIS A 780 11.43 -38.04 -15.81
N PHE A 781 10.70 -37.81 -14.71
CA PHE A 781 11.29 -37.57 -13.39
C PHE A 781 10.58 -38.33 -12.25
N ASP A 782 11.40 -38.96 -11.40
CA ASP A 782 11.00 -39.68 -10.20
C ASP A 782 11.22 -38.86 -8.92
N ASN A 783 10.54 -39.29 -7.84
CA ASN A 783 10.75 -38.76 -6.49
C ASN A 783 10.70 -37.23 -6.40
N ILE A 784 9.66 -36.62 -6.95
CA ILE A 784 9.47 -35.16 -6.85
C ILE A 784 9.20 -34.82 -5.39
N ARG A 785 10.13 -34.10 -4.75
CA ARG A 785 10.11 -33.72 -3.33
C ARG A 785 10.49 -32.25 -3.17
N ALA A 786 10.13 -31.65 -2.06
CA ALA A 786 10.55 -30.30 -1.73
C ALA A 786 12.03 -30.32 -1.34
N ASN A 787 12.82 -29.46 -1.97
CA ASN A 787 14.16 -29.12 -1.51
C ASN A 787 14.12 -27.96 -0.50
N SER A 788 13.13 -27.07 -0.65
CA SER A 788 12.87 -25.97 0.27
C SER A 788 12.07 -26.41 1.50
N ASP A 789 12.14 -25.60 2.56
CA ASP A 789 11.25 -25.71 3.71
C ASP A 789 9.80 -25.44 3.27
N ILE A 790 8.96 -26.47 3.31
CA ILE A 790 7.55 -26.42 2.90
C ILE A 790 6.80 -25.31 3.66
N GLY A 791 7.17 -25.02 4.92
CA GLY A 791 6.54 -23.96 5.71
C GLY A 791 6.81 -22.55 5.18
N LYS A 792 7.78 -22.39 4.27
CA LYS A 792 8.11 -21.11 3.61
C LYS A 792 7.49 -20.97 2.23
N VAL A 793 6.93 -22.03 1.66
CA VAL A 793 6.23 -21.98 0.37
C VAL A 793 4.88 -21.29 0.59
N HIS A 794 4.65 -20.19 -0.10
CA HIS A 794 3.41 -19.44 0.03
C HIS A 794 3.00 -18.78 -1.28
N GLY A 795 1.72 -18.44 -1.38
CA GLY A 795 1.19 -17.67 -2.49
C GLY A 795 1.35 -16.17 -2.24
N ARG A 796 1.95 -15.46 -3.19
CA ARG A 796 1.99 -13.99 -3.20
C ARG A 796 1.10 -13.45 -4.30
N THR A 797 0.19 -12.56 -3.95
CA THR A 797 -0.80 -12.06 -4.88
C THR A 797 -0.34 -10.78 -5.55
N ARG A 798 -0.25 -10.83 -6.89
CA ARG A 798 0.04 -9.69 -7.76
C ARG A 798 -1.17 -9.42 -8.64
N PHE A 799 -1.21 -10.09 -9.80
CA PHE A 799 -2.41 -10.26 -10.63
C PHE A 799 -2.98 -11.67 -10.48
N VAL A 800 -2.09 -12.65 -10.37
CA VAL A 800 -2.37 -14.03 -9.96
C VAL A 800 -1.81 -14.29 -8.56
N GLN A 801 -2.22 -15.39 -7.93
CA GLN A 801 -1.51 -15.94 -6.78
C GLN A 801 -0.27 -16.72 -7.26
N ALA A 802 0.89 -16.06 -7.26
CA ALA A 802 2.15 -16.67 -7.67
C ALA A 802 2.76 -17.48 -6.52
N VAL A 803 3.32 -18.65 -6.82
CA VAL A 803 4.07 -19.44 -5.82
C VAL A 803 5.43 -18.81 -5.58
N GLU A 804 5.78 -18.57 -4.31
CA GLU A 804 7.10 -18.10 -3.89
C GLU A 804 7.73 -19.11 -2.93
N GLY A 805 9.05 -19.30 -3.04
CA GLY A 805 9.85 -20.18 -2.17
C GLY A 805 9.77 -21.68 -2.50
N LEU A 806 9.14 -22.08 -3.61
CA LEU A 806 9.10 -23.47 -4.04
C LEU A 806 10.39 -23.86 -4.78
N GLU A 807 11.09 -24.84 -4.23
CA GLU A 807 12.22 -25.49 -4.89
C GLU A 807 12.02 -27.01 -4.82
N LEU A 808 12.13 -27.68 -5.96
CA LEU A 808 11.87 -29.11 -6.09
C LEU A 808 13.18 -29.87 -6.31
N LYS A 809 13.28 -31.02 -5.66
CA LYS A 809 14.27 -32.05 -5.90
C LYS A 809 13.62 -33.21 -6.64
N MET A 810 14.19 -33.63 -7.77
CA MET A 810 13.66 -34.76 -8.54
C MET A 810 14.79 -35.54 -9.22
N LYS A 811 14.58 -36.83 -9.49
CA LYS A 811 15.58 -37.71 -10.11
C LYS A 811 15.22 -37.97 -11.58
N PRO A 812 16.13 -37.73 -12.55
CA PRO A 812 15.89 -38.10 -13.94
C PRO A 812 15.64 -39.61 -14.10
N ARG A 813 14.72 -39.98 -15.00
CA ARG A 813 14.47 -41.37 -15.40
C ARG A 813 15.26 -41.70 -16.67
N GLY A 814 15.84 -42.90 -16.71
CA GLY A 814 16.60 -43.44 -17.84
C GLY A 814 15.71 -43.91 -18.99
N ILE A 815 14.96 -42.98 -19.56
CA ILE A 815 14.09 -43.16 -20.74
C ILE A 815 14.54 -42.26 -21.88
#